data_AF-A0A9X3N029-F1
#
_entry.id   AF-A0A9X3N029-F1
#
_cell.length_a   1.000
_cell.length_b   1.000
_cell.length_c   1.000
_cell.angle_alpha   90.00
_cell.angle_beta   90.00
_cell.angle_gamma   90.00
#
_symmetry.space_group_name_H-M   'P 1'
#
loop_
_entity.id
_entity.type
_entity.pdbx_description
1 polymer ?
#
loop_
_entity_poly.entity_id
_entity_poly.type
_entity_poly.pdbx_seq_one_letter_code
_entity_poly.pdbx_strand_id
1 'polypeptide(L)'
;MKHRRRMLMVLAAAIVAIGAGALAKAGHVWSGLERSTVDARFSIRGDRVPDDVVLVGIDKRTVGNETWPISRSHYARGIEQLSRAGAKVVVLDVQITEPGDDKKADSALIDAVRQSKSPVVMTTTEVASDGTTSIFGGGPELKDSRAIPASSNFRADKDGALRHVAYEVEGLQTAAMAAARAKLGRPAGTPGGTQALVDYPGPSGSVPEVSLADVESGKFKADAVRGKVAVIGLTGSVARENGDTHVTPVDKAMPGPEVQAAAITSALHDFPLRTAPAWVTWLAIVLLACAPLALALRFGPFIGVPLGLAVGGLYLVVAQLAFGTGTVLAIVPPMVALVVGMVGAAVVVHASRPAWLDGFLDRLSPARGSNARTHRLRTLLLVSAAISVVTVSVVLEATHALQRVELSTVDTRFSVRGSTGPPPDVVLVGFDDKTFGDLEQQWPFDRKYHAKAIRELKKAGAKVIAYDVQFTEPSENEESDNKLIEAVRGAGNVVLSTTEVGAGGTTGIFGGSEGLKYSRGTPATTNYAADADGRLRRMRFDIEGLQTFPLAAVQVARGKRVTPPSGSSAWIDFAGGGRTVRTYSFSDVINEKLPPDTFKGKIVVVGSIATSLQDYHRTATSGDALMPGAEIQANAIQTVLDGFPLRSSSTWLNLLLLFVLGATAPIAALRLRMLLAIGGGVVVLAAFIVGAQIAFQNGTIVTVVYPILASLAGILFTGAIHGVTVAFEREQARDAFARFVPEAVVDQVLADADGVRLGGVRGEATVMFSDLRGFTSFSETLEPERVIESLNRYLTEMSEAILDHGGTLVAYMGDGIMAVFGAPLKQEDHADRALEAARDMLSRMDGFNGWLREQSLHDGFKMGIGLNSGPVMSGNVGSERRLEYTALGDTTNTAARLEGMTKGTPHQLYISDTTKQTLTRPADDLVAVGEAEVRGRKAKVLLWSLKDAPPAPGEQPAPEATIEA
;
A
#
# COMPACT_ATOMS: atom_id res chain seq x y z
N MET A 1 1.86 -41.14 -5.59
CA MET A 1 0.83 -40.07 -5.74
C MET A 1 0.99 -38.86 -4.82
N LYS A 2 1.16 -39.01 -3.48
CA LYS A 2 1.27 -37.86 -2.54
C LYS A 2 2.41 -36.87 -2.85
N HIS A 3 3.59 -37.37 -3.24
CA HIS A 3 4.75 -36.50 -3.54
C HIS A 3 4.54 -35.67 -4.82
N ARG A 4 3.95 -36.27 -5.86
CA ARG A 4 3.61 -35.62 -7.14
C ARG A 4 2.56 -34.52 -6.94
N ARG A 5 1.53 -34.77 -6.11
CA ARG A 5 0.49 -33.79 -5.77
C ARG A 5 1.04 -32.59 -4.97
N ARG A 6 1.98 -32.83 -4.05
CA ARG A 6 2.69 -31.75 -3.33
C ARG A 6 3.54 -30.90 -4.26
N MET A 7 4.28 -31.53 -5.16
CA MET A 7 5.11 -30.82 -6.13
C MET A 7 4.28 -29.96 -7.08
N LEU A 8 3.11 -30.46 -7.52
CA LEU A 8 2.15 -29.68 -8.32
C LEU A 8 1.58 -28.48 -7.56
N MET A 9 1.25 -28.62 -6.27
CA MET A 9 0.77 -27.49 -5.46
C MET A 9 1.84 -26.42 -5.23
N VAL A 10 3.10 -26.82 -5.02
CA VAL A 10 4.23 -25.89 -4.92
C VAL A 10 4.41 -25.13 -6.22
N LEU A 11 4.38 -25.84 -7.35
CA LEU A 11 4.53 -25.26 -8.66
C LEU A 11 3.40 -24.25 -8.95
N ALA A 12 2.15 -24.60 -8.62
CA ALA A 12 1.01 -23.70 -8.74
C ALA A 12 1.16 -22.45 -7.85
N ALA A 13 1.57 -22.62 -6.59
CA ALA A 13 1.81 -21.51 -5.69
C ALA A 13 2.95 -20.58 -6.17
N ALA A 14 4.02 -21.16 -6.72
CA ALA A 14 5.12 -20.40 -7.32
C ALA A 14 4.66 -19.61 -8.55
N ILE A 15 3.86 -20.22 -9.44
CA ILE A 15 3.28 -19.56 -10.62
C ILE A 15 2.40 -18.37 -10.20
N VAL A 16 1.55 -18.54 -9.18
CA VAL A 16 0.71 -17.45 -8.67
C VAL A 16 1.56 -16.32 -8.08
N ALA A 17 2.60 -16.64 -7.31
CA ALA A 17 3.50 -15.65 -6.73
C ALA A 17 4.30 -14.88 -7.80
N ILE A 18 4.81 -15.58 -8.82
CA ILE A 18 5.49 -14.96 -9.96
C ILE A 18 4.51 -14.09 -10.75
N GLY A 19 3.28 -14.56 -10.98
CA GLY A 19 2.22 -13.83 -11.65
C GLY A 19 1.85 -12.54 -10.91
N ALA A 20 1.80 -12.56 -9.58
CA ALA A 20 1.58 -11.37 -8.78
C ALA A 20 2.73 -10.35 -8.89
N GLY A 21 3.98 -10.82 -8.88
CA GLY A 21 5.15 -9.97 -9.15
C GLY A 21 5.14 -9.38 -10.57
N ALA A 22 4.73 -10.18 -11.56
CA ALA A 22 4.57 -9.74 -12.95
C ALA A 22 3.50 -8.63 -13.08
N LEU A 23 2.35 -8.83 -12.45
CA LEU A 23 1.27 -7.84 -12.39
C LEU A 23 1.71 -6.56 -11.69
N ALA A 24 2.45 -6.67 -10.59
CA ALA A 24 3.00 -5.51 -9.88
C ALA A 24 3.99 -4.72 -10.74
N LYS A 25 4.82 -5.41 -11.54
CA LYS A 25 5.74 -4.79 -12.49
C LYS A 25 5.03 -4.10 -13.67
N ALA A 26 3.96 -4.71 -14.18
CA ALA A 26 3.20 -4.17 -15.32
C ALA A 26 2.19 -3.08 -14.93
N GLY A 27 1.69 -3.11 -13.68
CA GLY A 27 0.62 -2.23 -13.22
C GLY A 27 1.10 -0.83 -12.83
N HIS A 28 0.37 0.19 -13.29
CA HIS A 28 0.64 1.59 -12.91
C HIS A 28 0.41 1.88 -11.41
N VAL A 29 -0.42 1.08 -10.73
CA VAL A 29 -0.77 1.25 -9.30
C VAL A 29 0.48 1.24 -8.40
N TRP A 30 1.47 0.40 -8.72
CA TRP A 30 2.65 0.19 -7.89
C TRP A 30 3.83 1.11 -8.25
N SER A 31 3.75 1.80 -9.39
CA SER A 31 4.81 2.70 -9.87
C SER A 31 5.05 3.91 -8.97
N GLY A 32 4.02 4.36 -8.24
CA GLY A 32 4.17 5.39 -7.21
C GLY A 32 5.01 4.88 -6.04
N LEU A 33 4.68 3.68 -5.55
CA LEU A 33 5.39 3.07 -4.43
C LEU A 33 6.85 2.79 -4.78
N GLU A 34 7.14 2.31 -6.00
CA GLU A 34 8.51 2.08 -6.45
C GLU A 34 9.34 3.36 -6.44
N ARG A 35 8.79 4.48 -6.94
CA ARG A 35 9.44 5.80 -6.89
C ARG A 35 9.72 6.25 -5.46
N SER A 36 8.75 6.08 -4.56
CA SER A 36 8.96 6.36 -3.14
C SER A 36 10.07 5.50 -2.53
N THR A 37 10.22 4.24 -2.97
CA THR A 37 11.35 3.42 -2.52
C THR A 37 12.69 3.93 -3.04
N VAL A 38 12.75 4.60 -4.19
CA VAL A 38 13.99 5.20 -4.71
C VAL A 38 14.33 6.46 -3.90
N ASP A 39 13.34 7.31 -3.65
CA ASP A 39 13.51 8.53 -2.85
C ASP A 39 14.05 8.22 -1.44
N ALA A 40 13.51 7.19 -0.79
CA ALA A 40 13.97 6.75 0.52
C ALA A 40 15.46 6.34 0.54
N ARG A 41 15.99 5.80 -0.57
CA ARG A 41 17.39 5.35 -0.64
C ARG A 41 18.38 6.51 -0.68
N PHE A 42 17.98 7.67 -1.21
CA PHE A 42 18.79 8.88 -1.13
C PHE A 42 18.97 9.31 0.33
N SER A 43 17.88 9.30 1.13
CA SER A 43 17.93 9.62 2.55
C SER A 43 18.81 8.64 3.35
N ILE A 44 18.74 7.33 3.05
CA ILE A 44 19.58 6.32 3.72
C ILE A 44 21.06 6.47 3.34
N ARG A 45 21.35 6.87 2.09
CA ARG A 45 22.72 7.01 1.59
C ARG A 45 23.47 8.18 2.27
N GLY A 46 22.73 9.15 2.80
CA GLY A 46 23.28 10.35 3.42
C GLY A 46 23.80 11.37 2.40
N ASP A 47 24.12 12.55 2.92
CA ASP A 47 24.50 13.71 2.12
C ASP A 47 25.93 13.58 1.59
N ARG A 48 26.15 14.08 0.37
CA ARG A 48 27.43 14.16 -0.32
C ARG A 48 27.69 15.59 -0.72
N VAL A 49 28.93 16.04 -0.62
CA VAL A 49 29.33 17.36 -1.10
C VAL A 49 29.96 17.20 -2.48
N PRO A 50 29.40 17.81 -3.54
CA PRO A 50 30.03 17.79 -4.86
C PRO A 50 31.36 18.57 -4.87
N ASP A 51 32.42 17.95 -5.37
CA ASP A 51 33.73 18.61 -5.51
C ASP A 51 33.85 19.42 -6.81
N ASP A 52 33.03 19.09 -7.81
CA ASP A 52 33.18 19.54 -9.20
C ASP A 52 32.32 20.74 -9.60
N VAL A 53 31.33 21.07 -8.77
CA VAL A 53 30.31 22.10 -9.03
C VAL A 53 30.19 22.99 -7.80
N VAL A 54 29.99 24.28 -8.02
CA VAL A 54 29.75 25.29 -6.99
C VAL A 54 28.59 26.15 -7.43
N LEU A 55 27.71 26.47 -6.50
CA LEU A 55 26.58 27.34 -6.73
C LEU A 55 26.95 28.78 -6.39
N VAL A 56 26.56 29.71 -7.26
CA VAL A 56 26.78 31.14 -7.11
C VAL A 56 25.42 31.79 -6.90
N GLY A 57 25.04 31.95 -5.63
CA GLY A 57 23.68 32.29 -5.23
C GLY A 57 23.35 33.76 -5.43
N ILE A 58 22.28 34.02 -6.18
CA ILE A 58 21.57 35.30 -6.17
C ILE A 58 20.68 35.30 -4.93
N ASP A 59 21.26 35.78 -3.84
CA ASP A 59 20.64 35.88 -2.52
C ASP A 59 20.09 37.30 -2.27
N LYS A 60 19.50 37.53 -1.09
CA LYS A 60 18.97 38.85 -0.71
C LYS A 60 20.07 39.93 -0.69
N ARG A 61 21.34 39.59 -0.48
CA ARG A 61 22.46 40.55 -0.50
C ARG A 61 22.78 41.00 -1.91
N THR A 62 22.59 40.12 -2.89
CA THR A 62 22.78 40.40 -4.32
C THR A 62 21.64 41.26 -4.85
N VAL A 63 20.39 40.91 -4.52
CA VAL A 63 19.20 41.68 -4.91
C VAL A 63 19.18 43.05 -4.22
N GLY A 64 19.59 43.12 -2.96
CA GLY A 64 19.63 44.35 -2.19
C GLY A 64 18.27 45.05 -2.18
N ASN A 65 18.24 46.29 -2.69
CA ASN A 65 17.03 47.10 -2.85
C ASN A 65 16.44 47.06 -4.28
N GLU A 66 17.03 46.28 -5.20
CA GLU A 66 16.52 46.11 -6.56
C GLU A 66 15.31 45.17 -6.59
N THR A 67 14.45 45.31 -7.61
CA THR A 67 13.38 44.34 -7.89
C THR A 67 13.88 43.27 -8.84
N TRP A 68 13.47 42.01 -8.63
CA TRP A 68 13.72 40.96 -9.62
C TRP A 68 12.97 41.24 -10.94
N PRO A 69 13.58 41.04 -12.11
CA PRO A 69 14.97 40.62 -12.35
C PRO A 69 16.02 41.73 -12.09
N ILE A 70 17.16 41.37 -11.47
CA ILE A 70 18.26 42.30 -11.19
C ILE A 70 18.97 42.78 -12.47
N SER A 71 19.70 43.91 -12.38
CA SER A 71 20.43 44.48 -13.51
C SER A 71 21.46 43.51 -14.11
N ARG A 72 21.51 43.40 -15.45
CA ARG A 72 22.43 42.48 -16.15
C ARG A 72 23.91 42.77 -15.92
N SER A 73 24.23 43.96 -15.41
CA SER A 73 25.59 44.31 -15.02
C SER A 73 26.11 43.46 -13.84
N HIS A 74 25.22 42.92 -12.99
CA HIS A 74 25.56 41.95 -11.94
C HIS A 74 26.12 40.66 -12.53
N TYR A 75 25.41 40.07 -13.50
CA TYR A 75 25.87 38.87 -14.21
C TYR A 75 27.20 39.10 -14.93
N ALA A 76 27.36 40.26 -15.59
CA ALA A 76 28.59 40.62 -16.29
C ALA A 76 29.81 40.62 -15.33
N ARG A 77 29.70 41.32 -14.19
CA ARG A 77 30.75 41.36 -13.16
C ARG A 77 31.02 39.97 -12.56
N GLY A 78 29.97 39.21 -12.27
CA GLY A 78 30.07 37.85 -11.77
C GLY A 78 30.85 36.94 -12.71
N ILE A 79 30.49 36.94 -14.01
CA ILE A 79 31.18 36.15 -15.04
C ILE A 79 32.66 36.53 -15.13
N GLU A 80 32.98 37.83 -15.17
CA GLU A 80 34.37 38.29 -15.20
C GLU A 80 35.19 37.78 -14.01
N GLN A 81 34.65 37.90 -12.79
CA GLN A 81 35.35 37.49 -11.57
C GLN A 81 35.51 35.98 -11.47
N LEU A 82 34.48 35.20 -11.81
CA LEU A 82 34.56 33.74 -11.83
C LEU A 82 35.58 33.25 -12.88
N SER A 83 35.58 33.87 -14.06
CA SER A 83 36.51 33.59 -15.15
C SER A 83 37.96 33.88 -14.73
N ARG A 84 38.19 35.03 -14.07
CA ARG A 84 39.51 35.39 -13.51
C ARG A 84 39.95 34.48 -12.37
N ALA A 85 39.04 34.05 -11.51
CA ALA A 85 39.32 33.14 -10.39
C ALA A 85 39.60 31.69 -10.83
N GLY A 86 39.32 31.37 -12.10
CA GLY A 86 39.66 30.09 -12.72
C GLY A 86 38.53 29.07 -12.71
N ALA A 87 37.26 29.51 -12.67
CA ALA A 87 36.13 28.63 -12.93
C ALA A 87 36.31 27.95 -14.29
N LYS A 88 36.04 26.64 -14.40
CA LYS A 88 36.24 25.89 -15.65
C LYS A 88 35.13 26.15 -16.67
N VAL A 89 33.90 26.32 -16.19
CA VAL A 89 32.70 26.66 -16.96
C VAL A 89 31.83 27.54 -16.06
N VAL A 90 31.18 28.54 -16.62
CA VAL A 90 30.16 29.34 -15.93
C VAL A 90 28.80 29.02 -16.54
N VAL A 91 27.80 28.71 -15.72
CA VAL A 91 26.43 28.43 -16.16
C VAL A 91 25.54 29.52 -15.58
N LEU A 92 24.71 30.15 -16.42
CA LEU A 92 23.74 31.14 -16.00
C LEU A 92 22.34 30.54 -16.06
N ASP A 93 21.78 30.22 -14.89
CA ASP A 93 20.43 29.72 -14.70
C ASP A 93 19.47 30.88 -14.43
N VAL A 94 19.41 31.80 -15.39
CA VAL A 94 18.53 32.97 -15.40
C VAL A 94 18.04 33.19 -16.82
N GLN A 95 16.74 33.40 -16.98
CA GLN A 95 16.12 33.58 -18.28
C GLN A 95 16.41 34.99 -18.84
N ILE A 96 17.15 35.05 -19.94
CA ILE A 96 17.52 36.30 -20.65
C ILE A 96 17.12 36.15 -22.13
N THR A 97 15.82 36.29 -22.41
CA THR A 97 15.22 36.03 -23.73
C THR A 97 14.96 37.29 -24.57
N GLU A 98 14.83 38.46 -23.95
CA GLU A 98 14.61 39.72 -24.66
C GLU A 98 15.70 40.75 -24.33
N PRO A 99 15.97 41.75 -25.18
CA PRO A 99 16.79 42.91 -24.79
C PRO A 99 16.20 43.62 -23.57
N GLY A 100 17.04 44.03 -22.63
CA GLY A 100 16.62 44.79 -21.46
C GLY A 100 16.47 46.28 -21.76
N ASP A 101 15.80 47.00 -20.86
CA ASP A 101 15.63 48.46 -20.99
C ASP A 101 16.97 49.22 -20.91
N ASP A 102 17.95 48.68 -20.17
CA ASP A 102 19.30 49.22 -20.09
C ASP A 102 20.23 48.55 -21.13
N LYS A 103 20.32 49.18 -22.31
CA LYS A 103 21.22 48.71 -23.39
C LYS A 103 22.69 48.67 -23.02
N LYS A 104 23.14 49.47 -22.03
CA LYS A 104 24.54 49.41 -21.57
C LYS A 104 24.78 48.16 -20.75
N ALA A 105 23.83 47.77 -19.90
CA ALA A 105 23.90 46.53 -19.14
C ALA A 105 23.85 45.29 -20.05
N ASP A 106 23.03 45.32 -21.10
CA ASP A 106 23.00 44.28 -22.15
C ASP A 106 24.35 44.12 -22.85
N SER A 107 24.91 45.24 -23.32
CA SER A 107 26.21 45.25 -23.99
C SER A 107 27.32 44.74 -23.05
N ALA A 108 27.30 45.15 -21.78
CA ALA A 108 28.27 44.71 -20.79
C ALA A 108 28.19 43.19 -20.54
N LEU A 109 26.99 42.61 -20.49
CA LEU A 109 26.82 41.17 -20.34
C LEU A 109 27.31 40.41 -21.58
N ILE A 110 26.96 40.85 -22.78
CA ILE A 110 27.45 40.26 -24.04
C ILE A 110 28.98 40.33 -24.10
N ASP A 111 29.57 41.47 -23.73
CA ASP A 111 31.02 41.65 -23.68
C ASP A 111 31.69 40.74 -22.65
N ALA A 112 31.13 40.63 -21.44
CA ALA A 112 31.66 39.76 -20.40
C ALA A 112 31.64 38.29 -20.82
N VAL A 113 30.56 37.84 -21.48
CA VAL A 113 30.47 36.47 -22.02
C VAL A 113 31.50 36.26 -23.13
N ARG A 114 31.61 37.20 -24.07
CA ARG A 114 32.52 37.14 -25.22
C ARG A 114 33.99 37.14 -24.81
N GLN A 115 34.35 37.88 -23.76
CA GLN A 115 35.71 38.03 -23.27
C GLN A 115 36.09 37.00 -22.19
N SER A 116 35.15 36.23 -21.67
CA SER A 116 35.41 35.20 -20.66
C SER A 116 36.37 34.13 -21.19
N LYS A 117 37.37 33.78 -20.38
CA LYS A 117 38.27 32.63 -20.63
C LYS A 117 37.58 31.29 -20.39
N SER A 118 36.58 31.29 -19.52
CA SER A 118 35.73 30.14 -19.22
C SER A 118 34.54 30.12 -20.17
N PRO A 119 34.19 28.98 -20.81
CA PRO A 119 32.96 28.86 -21.56
C PRO A 119 31.76 29.23 -20.69
N VAL A 120 30.84 30.03 -21.24
CA VAL A 120 29.61 30.43 -20.56
C VAL A 120 28.43 29.72 -21.19
N VAL A 121 27.73 28.92 -20.39
CA VAL A 121 26.47 28.28 -20.75
C VAL A 121 25.34 29.19 -20.30
N MET A 122 24.48 29.60 -21.23
CA MET A 122 23.29 30.38 -20.92
C MET A 122 22.06 29.52 -21.14
N THR A 123 21.14 29.58 -20.18
CA THR A 123 19.98 28.71 -20.19
C THR A 123 18.70 29.44 -20.58
N THR A 124 17.73 28.69 -21.10
CA THR A 124 16.38 29.16 -21.36
C THR A 124 15.37 28.04 -21.15
N THR A 125 14.15 28.42 -20.73
CA THR A 125 12.98 27.55 -20.73
C THR A 125 12.21 27.65 -22.05
N GLU A 126 12.41 28.73 -22.81
CA GLU A 126 11.83 28.97 -24.14
C GLU A 126 12.73 28.39 -25.23
N VAL A 127 12.38 27.19 -25.70
CA VAL A 127 13.03 26.52 -26.83
C VAL A 127 11.98 26.30 -27.91
N ALA A 128 12.24 26.78 -29.12
CA ALA A 128 11.38 26.53 -30.26
C ALA A 128 11.49 25.07 -30.71
N SER A 129 10.50 24.56 -31.43
CA SER A 129 10.46 23.15 -31.90
C SER A 129 11.60 22.76 -32.84
N ASP A 130 12.33 23.73 -33.38
CA ASP A 130 13.51 23.55 -34.23
C ASP A 130 14.84 23.66 -33.47
N GLY A 131 14.80 23.78 -32.13
CA GLY A 131 15.97 23.91 -31.26
C GLY A 131 16.53 25.32 -31.16
N THR A 132 15.91 26.30 -31.79
CA THR A 132 16.33 27.71 -31.69
C THR A 132 15.90 28.34 -30.36
N THR A 133 16.64 29.36 -29.93
CA THR A 133 16.39 30.07 -28.66
C THR A 133 16.38 31.58 -28.87
N SER A 134 15.66 32.26 -27.99
CA SER A 134 15.63 33.72 -27.87
C SER A 134 16.73 34.26 -26.95
N ILE A 135 17.73 33.47 -26.52
CA ILE A 135 18.79 34.00 -25.63
C ILE A 135 19.45 35.22 -26.31
N PHE A 136 19.46 36.36 -25.62
CA PHE A 136 19.82 37.68 -26.20
C PHE A 136 19.02 38.06 -27.47
N GLY A 137 17.70 37.88 -27.47
CA GLY A 137 16.87 38.14 -28.66
C GLY A 137 17.10 37.18 -29.85
N GLY A 138 18.00 36.20 -29.72
CA GLY A 138 18.35 35.23 -30.77
C GLY A 138 19.26 35.77 -31.89
N GLY A 139 19.58 34.91 -32.85
CA GLY A 139 20.22 35.34 -34.11
C GLY A 139 21.67 35.88 -33.98
N PRO A 140 21.98 37.13 -34.41
CA PRO A 140 23.34 37.67 -34.41
C PRO A 140 23.94 37.97 -33.04
N GLU A 141 23.14 38.42 -32.07
CA GLU A 141 23.61 38.84 -30.73
C GLU A 141 24.09 37.63 -29.92
N LEU A 142 23.32 36.53 -29.96
CA LEU A 142 23.76 35.24 -29.41
C LEU A 142 25.05 34.75 -30.06
N LYS A 143 25.17 34.85 -31.39
CA LYS A 143 26.38 34.45 -32.12
C LYS A 143 27.59 35.32 -31.77
N ASP A 144 27.42 36.63 -31.62
CA ASP A 144 28.50 37.55 -31.22
C ASP A 144 28.96 37.30 -29.78
N SER A 145 28.02 36.98 -28.87
CA SER A 145 28.35 36.70 -27.46
C SER A 145 29.27 35.48 -27.28
N ARG A 146 29.24 34.50 -28.20
CA ARG A 146 29.88 33.17 -28.06
C ARG A 146 29.35 32.34 -26.89
N ALA A 147 28.17 32.67 -26.34
CA ALA A 147 27.50 31.85 -25.33
C ALA A 147 27.17 30.46 -25.89
N ILE A 148 27.19 29.44 -25.03
CA ILE A 148 26.67 28.10 -25.34
C ILE A 148 25.19 28.09 -24.92
N PRO A 149 24.23 28.10 -25.85
CA PRO A 149 22.82 28.03 -25.50
C PRO A 149 22.48 26.62 -24.97
N ALA A 150 21.65 26.55 -23.94
CA ALA A 150 21.18 25.31 -23.36
C ALA A 150 19.75 25.43 -22.83
N SER A 151 19.04 24.30 -22.73
CA SER A 151 17.72 24.27 -22.09
C SER A 151 17.85 24.08 -20.58
N SER A 152 17.10 24.85 -19.80
CA SER A 152 16.92 24.62 -18.36
C SER A 152 15.67 23.79 -18.02
N ASN A 153 14.93 23.32 -19.03
CA ASN A 153 13.68 22.58 -18.81
C ASN A 153 13.92 21.21 -18.18
N PHE A 154 13.23 20.96 -17.07
CA PHE A 154 13.05 19.63 -16.50
C PHE A 154 11.63 19.13 -16.73
N ARG A 155 11.50 17.83 -16.95
CA ARG A 155 10.20 17.18 -16.98
C ARG A 155 9.93 16.54 -15.62
N ALA A 156 8.91 17.03 -14.92
CA ALA A 156 8.46 16.42 -13.69
C ALA A 156 7.87 15.03 -13.94
N ASP A 157 8.16 14.11 -13.03
CA ASP A 157 7.46 12.83 -12.95
C ASP A 157 5.97 13.06 -12.61
N LYS A 158 5.12 12.03 -12.71
CA LYS A 158 3.66 12.15 -12.44
C LYS A 158 3.30 12.67 -11.05
N ASP A 159 4.22 12.59 -10.10
CA ASP A 159 4.08 13.05 -8.72
C ASP A 159 4.71 14.42 -8.47
N GLY A 160 5.13 15.12 -9.54
CA GLY A 160 5.69 16.47 -9.49
C GLY A 160 7.19 16.53 -9.20
N ALA A 161 7.83 15.41 -8.86
CA ALA A 161 9.25 15.40 -8.52
C ALA A 161 10.17 15.32 -9.75
N LEU A 162 11.27 16.06 -9.72
CA LEU A 162 12.31 16.04 -10.74
C LEU A 162 13.31 14.93 -10.42
N ARG A 163 13.16 13.75 -11.04
CA ARG A 163 14.11 12.63 -10.87
C ARG A 163 15.02 12.44 -12.06
N HIS A 164 14.60 12.95 -13.21
CA HIS A 164 15.26 12.72 -14.49
C HIS A 164 15.65 14.04 -15.13
N VAL A 165 16.77 14.02 -15.83
CA VAL A 165 17.19 15.10 -16.73
C VAL A 165 17.24 14.55 -18.16
N ALA A 166 16.60 15.24 -19.09
CA ALA A 166 16.68 14.91 -20.51
C ALA A 166 18.07 15.24 -21.05
N TYR A 167 18.54 14.50 -22.05
CA TYR A 167 19.79 14.85 -22.74
C TYR A 167 19.61 16.10 -23.62
N GLU A 168 18.40 16.27 -24.14
CA GLU A 168 18.02 17.30 -25.10
C GLU A 168 16.52 17.58 -24.97
N VAL A 169 16.12 18.84 -25.16
CA VAL A 169 14.73 19.30 -25.16
C VAL A 169 14.51 20.06 -26.46
N GLU A 170 13.57 19.58 -27.30
CA GLU A 170 13.21 20.21 -28.58
C GLU A 170 14.42 20.52 -29.50
N GLY A 171 15.47 19.68 -29.50
CA GLY A 171 16.66 19.90 -30.34
C GLY A 171 17.78 20.72 -29.67
N LEU A 172 17.62 21.11 -28.41
CA LEU A 172 18.62 21.86 -27.64
C LEU A 172 19.14 21.07 -26.44
N GLN A 173 20.47 20.98 -26.30
CA GLN A 173 21.10 20.29 -25.16
C GLN A 173 20.68 20.92 -23.84
N THR A 174 20.44 20.10 -22.82
CA THR A 174 20.18 20.63 -21.46
C THR A 174 21.43 21.25 -20.85
N ALA A 175 21.24 22.16 -19.89
CA ALA A 175 22.33 22.84 -19.18
C ALA A 175 23.37 21.84 -18.61
N ALA A 176 22.88 20.73 -18.06
CA ALA A 176 23.70 19.61 -17.59
C ALA A 176 24.65 19.07 -18.66
N MET A 177 24.12 18.78 -19.85
CA MET A 177 24.89 18.20 -20.95
C MET A 177 25.86 19.21 -21.57
N ALA A 178 25.42 20.45 -21.75
CA ALA A 178 26.24 21.54 -22.30
C ALA A 178 27.43 21.87 -21.37
N ALA A 179 27.17 22.02 -20.06
CA ALA A 179 28.21 22.30 -19.07
C ALA A 179 29.19 21.14 -18.92
N ALA A 180 28.69 19.90 -18.87
CA ALA A 180 29.56 18.72 -18.80
C ALA A 180 30.47 18.60 -20.03
N ARG A 181 29.93 18.81 -21.24
CA ARG A 181 30.71 18.83 -22.48
C ARG A 181 31.81 19.89 -22.46
N ALA A 182 31.47 21.11 -22.02
CA ALA A 182 32.41 22.21 -21.92
C ALA A 182 33.52 21.94 -20.89
N LYS A 183 33.19 21.30 -19.75
CA LYS A 183 34.17 20.97 -18.71
C LYS A 183 35.09 19.82 -19.11
N LEU A 184 34.51 18.73 -19.63
CA LEU A 184 35.20 17.47 -19.94
C LEU A 184 35.97 17.53 -21.27
N GLY A 185 35.60 18.41 -22.19
CA GLY A 185 36.13 18.45 -23.56
C GLY A 185 35.63 17.30 -24.44
N ARG A 186 34.71 16.47 -23.93
CA ARG A 186 34.02 15.38 -24.64
C ARG A 186 32.53 15.37 -24.23
N PRO A 187 31.63 14.79 -25.04
CA PRO A 187 30.27 14.51 -24.58
C PRO A 187 30.27 13.64 -23.31
N ALA A 188 29.34 13.92 -22.40
CA ALA A 188 29.04 13.03 -21.28
C ALA A 188 28.45 11.71 -21.82
N GLY A 189 28.81 10.60 -21.19
CA GLY A 189 28.26 9.29 -21.51
C GLY A 189 26.78 9.26 -21.18
N THR A 190 25.94 8.95 -22.16
CA THR A 190 24.49 8.87 -22.00
C THR A 190 24.06 7.42 -21.79
N PRO A 191 23.53 7.05 -20.61
CA PRO A 191 22.77 5.80 -20.46
C PRO A 191 21.69 5.69 -21.54
N GLY A 192 21.35 4.48 -21.98
CA GLY A 192 20.35 4.30 -23.05
C GLY A 192 19.02 5.02 -22.78
N GLY A 193 18.38 5.55 -23.82
CA GLY A 193 17.15 6.34 -23.72
C GLY A 193 17.37 7.82 -24.10
N THR A 194 16.45 8.69 -23.71
CA THR A 194 16.49 10.15 -23.96
C THR A 194 16.71 10.99 -22.70
N GLN A 195 16.82 10.33 -21.53
CA GLN A 195 16.97 10.96 -20.22
C GLN A 195 17.69 10.02 -19.25
N ALA A 196 18.28 10.56 -18.19
CA ALA A 196 18.95 9.82 -17.13
C ALA A 196 18.47 10.26 -15.74
N LEU A 197 18.69 9.39 -14.73
CA LEU A 197 18.45 9.73 -13.33
C LEU A 197 19.48 10.76 -12.84
N VAL A 198 18.99 11.73 -12.06
CA VAL A 198 19.84 12.70 -11.36
C VAL A 198 20.30 12.09 -10.04
N ASP A 199 21.61 12.06 -9.83
CA ASP A 199 22.24 11.64 -8.58
C ASP A 199 22.34 12.80 -7.60
N TYR A 200 21.25 13.04 -6.88
CA TYR A 200 21.17 14.15 -5.93
C TYR A 200 22.18 14.00 -4.78
N PRO A 201 22.96 15.07 -4.48
CA PRO A 201 23.93 15.06 -3.40
C PRO A 201 23.29 14.99 -2.00
N GLY A 202 22.14 15.63 -1.81
CA GLY A 202 21.42 15.72 -0.54
C GLY A 202 20.30 16.77 -0.63
N PRO A 203 19.65 17.14 0.49
CA PRO A 203 18.63 18.20 0.52
C PRO A 203 19.22 19.58 0.16
N SER A 204 18.38 20.61 0.04
CA SER A 204 18.85 21.95 -0.33
C SER A 204 19.94 22.47 0.64
N GLY A 205 21.00 23.04 0.09
CA GLY A 205 22.22 23.45 0.78
C GLY A 205 23.35 22.40 0.75
N SER A 206 23.16 21.27 0.06
CA SER A 206 24.20 20.23 -0.06
C SER A 206 25.27 20.59 -1.10
N VAL A 207 24.92 21.41 -2.09
CA VAL A 207 25.88 21.95 -3.05
C VAL A 207 26.59 23.15 -2.42
N PRO A 208 27.94 23.20 -2.42
CA PRO A 208 28.67 24.36 -1.91
C PRO A 208 28.23 25.65 -2.60
N GLU A 209 27.93 26.68 -1.81
CA GLU A 209 27.41 27.95 -2.30
C GLU A 209 28.33 29.13 -1.95
N VAL A 210 28.45 30.09 -2.87
CA VAL A 210 29.06 31.40 -2.68
C VAL A 210 28.07 32.46 -3.17
N SER A 211 27.86 33.55 -2.43
CA SER A 211 26.95 34.62 -2.88
C SER A 211 27.51 35.39 -4.08
N LEU A 212 26.64 35.74 -5.04
CA LEU A 212 27.02 36.56 -6.19
C LEU A 212 27.54 37.94 -5.76
N ALA A 213 26.98 38.55 -4.72
CA ALA A 213 27.48 39.81 -4.14
C ALA A 213 28.96 39.70 -3.66
N ASP A 214 29.33 38.57 -3.05
CA ASP A 214 30.70 38.31 -2.60
C ASP A 214 31.63 38.06 -3.81
N VAL A 215 31.12 37.41 -4.86
CA VAL A 215 31.85 37.21 -6.12
C VAL A 215 32.13 38.53 -6.82
N GLU A 216 31.12 39.40 -6.96
CA GLU A 216 31.24 40.71 -7.60
C GLU A 216 32.22 41.63 -6.88
N SER A 217 32.17 41.61 -5.54
CA SER A 217 33.06 42.42 -4.69
C SER A 217 34.46 41.80 -4.51
N GLY A 218 34.71 40.61 -5.05
CA GLY A 218 35.97 39.87 -4.90
C GLY A 218 36.20 39.30 -3.49
N LYS A 219 35.20 39.32 -2.62
CA LYS A 219 35.25 38.82 -1.23
C LYS A 219 34.96 37.32 -1.13
N PHE A 220 35.54 36.52 -2.02
CA PHE A 220 35.42 35.07 -2.00
C PHE A 220 36.78 34.38 -2.19
N LYS A 221 36.89 33.13 -1.74
CA LYS A 221 38.11 32.34 -1.93
C LYS A 221 38.14 31.81 -3.36
N ALA A 222 39.16 32.15 -4.14
CA ALA A 222 39.31 31.67 -5.52
C ALA A 222 39.30 30.12 -5.61
N ASP A 223 39.85 29.44 -4.61
CA ASP A 223 39.85 27.96 -4.54
C ASP A 223 38.43 27.35 -4.44
N ALA A 224 37.42 28.14 -4.03
CA ALA A 224 36.03 27.68 -4.00
C ALA A 224 35.47 27.41 -5.40
N VAL A 225 35.99 28.11 -6.43
CA VAL A 225 35.49 28.03 -7.82
C VAL A 225 36.51 27.48 -8.81
N ARG A 226 37.81 27.48 -8.46
CA ARG A 226 38.89 27.08 -9.37
C ARG A 226 38.71 25.65 -9.87
N GLY A 227 38.68 25.48 -11.20
CA GLY A 227 38.53 24.18 -11.86
C GLY A 227 37.10 23.61 -11.82
N LYS A 228 36.15 24.27 -11.15
CA LYS A 228 34.77 23.81 -10.98
C LYS A 228 33.83 24.42 -12.03
N VAL A 229 32.64 23.85 -12.15
CA VAL A 229 31.51 24.51 -12.85
C VAL A 229 30.82 25.43 -11.86
N ALA A 230 30.73 26.72 -12.18
CA ALA A 230 30.03 27.71 -11.34
C ALA A 230 28.63 27.96 -11.91
N VAL A 231 27.58 27.70 -11.13
CA VAL A 231 26.18 27.87 -11.55
C VAL A 231 25.60 29.11 -10.88
N ILE A 232 25.35 30.18 -11.64
CA ILE A 232 24.74 31.41 -11.15
C ILE A 232 23.21 31.31 -11.25
N GLY A 233 22.50 31.53 -10.15
CA GLY A 233 21.02 31.56 -10.17
C GLY A 233 20.40 31.89 -8.80
N LEU A 234 19.06 31.95 -8.76
CA LEU A 234 18.29 32.27 -7.56
C LEU A 234 18.48 31.24 -6.43
N THR A 235 18.64 31.74 -5.20
CA THR A 235 18.85 30.89 -4.00
C THR A 235 18.04 31.34 -2.80
N GLY A 236 18.01 30.48 -1.77
CA GLY A 236 17.43 30.80 -0.47
C GLY A 236 15.99 31.31 -0.56
N SER A 237 15.71 32.40 0.14
CA SER A 237 14.39 33.05 0.11
C SER A 237 14.04 33.65 -1.25
N VAL A 238 15.03 34.12 -2.03
CA VAL A 238 14.76 34.77 -3.32
C VAL A 238 14.21 33.76 -4.32
N ALA A 239 14.75 32.54 -4.35
CA ALA A 239 14.20 31.45 -5.18
C ALA A 239 12.74 31.13 -4.81
N ARG A 240 12.42 31.06 -3.51
CA ARG A 240 11.06 30.79 -3.03
C ARG A 240 10.08 31.90 -3.39
N GLU A 241 10.47 33.16 -3.17
CA GLU A 241 9.66 34.34 -3.45
C GLU A 241 9.32 34.46 -4.95
N ASN A 242 10.22 33.97 -5.82
CA ASN A 242 10.04 34.00 -7.27
C ASN A 242 9.52 32.68 -7.87
N GLY A 243 9.14 31.70 -7.03
CA GLY A 243 8.58 30.43 -7.49
C GLY A 243 9.58 29.47 -8.16
N ASP A 244 10.88 29.73 -8.06
CA ASP A 244 11.96 28.93 -8.64
C ASP A 244 12.41 27.82 -7.68
N THR A 245 11.44 27.01 -7.22
CA THR A 245 11.70 25.85 -6.37
C THR A 245 10.95 24.63 -6.87
N HIS A 246 11.59 23.47 -6.73
CA HIS A 246 11.09 22.21 -7.26
C HIS A 246 11.09 21.09 -6.23
N VAL A 247 10.17 20.15 -6.43
CA VAL A 247 10.14 18.88 -5.70
C VAL A 247 11.19 17.96 -6.30
N THR A 248 11.99 17.32 -5.46
CA THR A 248 13.03 16.34 -5.81
C THR A 248 12.92 15.12 -4.88
N PRO A 249 13.67 14.02 -5.13
CA PRO A 249 13.75 12.88 -4.21
C PRO A 249 14.19 13.22 -2.78
N VAL A 250 14.93 14.32 -2.62
CA VAL A 250 15.64 14.68 -1.38
C VAL A 250 15.05 15.92 -0.70
N ASP A 251 14.33 16.76 -1.43
CA ASP A 251 13.73 18.00 -0.90
C ASP A 251 12.43 18.33 -1.66
N LYS A 252 11.46 18.98 -1.01
CA LYS A 252 10.22 19.40 -1.67
C LYS A 252 10.30 20.80 -2.28
N ALA A 253 11.29 21.60 -1.91
CA ALA A 253 11.44 22.97 -2.36
C ALA A 253 12.92 23.31 -2.58
N MET A 254 13.59 22.51 -3.41
CA MET A 254 14.97 22.76 -3.82
C MET A 254 15.02 23.88 -4.87
N PRO A 255 15.89 24.91 -4.71
CA PRO A 255 16.07 25.96 -5.72
C PRO A 255 16.42 25.38 -7.09
N GLY A 256 15.85 25.95 -8.17
CA GLY A 256 16.14 25.55 -9.56
C GLY A 256 17.63 25.41 -9.89
N PRO A 257 18.47 26.39 -9.53
CA PRO A 257 19.92 26.32 -9.77
C PRO A 257 20.62 25.17 -9.04
N GLU A 258 20.09 24.76 -7.88
CA GLU A 258 20.64 23.63 -7.14
C GLU A 258 20.23 22.29 -7.78
N VAL A 259 19.01 22.22 -8.34
CA VAL A 259 18.59 21.10 -9.19
C VAL A 259 19.51 20.99 -10.43
N GLN A 260 19.81 22.12 -11.08
CA GLN A 260 20.75 22.16 -12.20
C GLN A 260 22.14 21.71 -11.79
N ALA A 261 22.65 22.18 -10.65
CA ALA A 261 23.96 21.79 -10.14
C ALA A 261 24.04 20.28 -9.88
N ALA A 262 22.98 19.66 -9.35
CA ALA A 262 22.90 18.20 -9.17
C ALA A 262 22.89 17.46 -10.52
N ALA A 263 22.14 17.97 -11.50
CA ALA A 263 22.10 17.39 -12.86
C ALA A 263 23.45 17.51 -13.58
N ILE A 264 24.13 18.65 -13.48
CA ILE A 264 25.49 18.87 -14.01
C ILE A 264 26.47 17.90 -13.34
N THR A 265 26.42 17.78 -12.01
CA THR A 265 27.28 16.84 -11.25
C THR A 265 27.08 15.40 -11.74
N SER A 266 25.84 15.00 -12.01
CA SER A 266 25.50 13.68 -12.54
C SER A 266 26.08 13.47 -13.95
N ALA A 267 25.96 14.47 -14.82
CA ALA A 267 26.47 14.42 -16.19
C ALA A 267 28.01 14.39 -16.24
N LEU A 268 28.69 15.11 -15.33
CA LEU A 268 30.15 15.09 -15.22
C LEU A 268 30.71 13.70 -14.87
N HIS A 269 29.90 12.89 -14.18
CA HIS A 269 30.23 11.51 -13.79
C HIS A 269 29.57 10.45 -14.69
N ASP A 270 29.20 10.81 -15.92
CA ASP A 270 28.58 9.92 -16.92
C ASP A 270 27.33 9.17 -16.38
N PHE A 271 26.52 9.88 -15.58
CA PHE A 271 25.30 9.43 -14.92
C PHE A 271 25.49 8.10 -14.15
N PRO A 272 26.02 8.17 -12.91
CA PRO A 272 26.41 6.98 -12.15
C PRO A 272 25.21 6.14 -11.72
N LEU A 273 24.02 6.73 -11.51
CA LEU A 273 22.80 6.02 -11.18
C LEU A 273 22.12 5.43 -12.41
N ARG A 274 22.02 4.09 -12.45
CA ARG A 274 21.45 3.33 -13.57
C ARG A 274 20.42 2.32 -13.07
N THR A 275 19.29 2.24 -13.76
CA THR A 275 18.30 1.20 -13.49
C THR A 275 18.85 -0.16 -13.90
N ALA A 276 18.69 -1.16 -13.03
CA ALA A 276 19.13 -2.52 -13.35
C ALA A 276 18.38 -3.07 -14.60
N PRO A 277 19.04 -3.91 -15.41
CA PRO A 277 18.39 -4.55 -16.56
C PRO A 277 17.11 -5.30 -16.16
N ALA A 278 16.12 -5.32 -17.05
CA ALA A 278 14.80 -5.91 -16.77
C ALA A 278 14.85 -7.39 -16.35
N TRP A 279 15.85 -8.15 -16.81
CA TRP A 279 16.06 -9.55 -16.44
C TRP A 279 16.46 -9.73 -14.99
N VAL A 280 17.20 -8.77 -14.39
CA VAL A 280 17.58 -8.81 -12.97
C VAL A 280 16.34 -8.70 -12.09
N THR A 281 15.40 -7.83 -12.47
CA THR A 281 14.12 -7.70 -11.76
C THR A 281 13.31 -8.99 -11.87
N TRP A 282 13.24 -9.61 -13.04
CA TRP A 282 12.56 -10.89 -13.22
C TRP A 282 13.20 -12.01 -12.41
N LEU A 283 14.53 -12.08 -12.39
CA LEU A 283 15.27 -13.03 -11.56
C LEU A 283 14.93 -12.84 -10.07
N ALA A 284 14.91 -11.59 -9.58
CA ALA A 284 14.51 -11.29 -8.21
C ALA A 284 13.06 -11.72 -7.91
N ILE A 285 12.11 -11.44 -8.81
CA ILE A 285 10.70 -11.90 -8.68
C ILE A 285 10.64 -13.42 -8.52
N VAL A 286 11.33 -14.16 -9.39
CA VAL A 286 11.33 -15.63 -9.36
C VAL A 286 11.98 -16.16 -8.08
N LEU A 287 13.15 -15.63 -7.71
CA LEU A 287 13.87 -16.06 -6.51
C LEU A 287 13.05 -15.79 -5.24
N LEU A 288 12.49 -14.59 -5.09
CA LEU A 288 11.71 -14.22 -3.91
C LEU A 288 10.35 -14.93 -3.85
N ALA A 289 9.71 -15.22 -4.99
CA ALA A 289 8.51 -16.06 -5.04
C ALA A 289 8.78 -17.50 -4.57
N CYS A 290 9.88 -18.09 -5.04
CA CYS A 290 10.20 -19.49 -4.82
C CYS A 290 10.89 -19.75 -3.47
N ALA A 291 11.65 -18.79 -2.93
CA ALA A 291 12.39 -18.95 -1.68
C ALA A 291 11.52 -19.43 -0.50
N PRO A 292 10.41 -18.78 -0.11
CA PRO A 292 9.59 -19.24 1.02
C PRO A 292 8.98 -20.63 0.77
N LEU A 293 8.64 -20.95 -0.48
CA LEU A 293 8.10 -22.26 -0.87
C LEU A 293 9.15 -23.37 -0.75
N ALA A 294 10.36 -23.14 -1.26
CA ALA A 294 11.47 -24.09 -1.20
C ALA A 294 11.95 -24.30 0.25
N LEU A 295 12.04 -23.22 1.03
CA LEU A 295 12.41 -23.28 2.43
C LEU A 295 11.34 -23.97 3.28
N ALA A 296 10.05 -23.72 2.99
CA ALA A 296 8.95 -24.44 3.65
C ALA A 296 8.91 -25.92 3.27
N LEU A 297 9.29 -26.29 2.05
CA LEU A 297 9.45 -27.69 1.65
C LEU A 297 10.61 -28.37 2.38
N ARG A 298 11.73 -27.67 2.58
CA ARG A 298 12.96 -28.24 3.15
C ARG A 298 12.96 -28.30 4.68
N PHE A 299 12.48 -27.25 5.33
CA PHE A 299 12.56 -27.06 6.79
C PHE A 299 11.19 -26.97 7.48
N GLY A 300 10.10 -27.06 6.71
CA GLY A 300 8.74 -26.85 7.21
C GLY A 300 8.37 -25.35 7.28
N PRO A 301 7.07 -25.03 7.43
CA PRO A 301 6.54 -23.66 7.39
C PRO A 301 7.07 -22.75 8.49
N PHE A 302 7.25 -23.28 9.70
CA PHE A 302 7.62 -22.52 10.88
C PHE A 302 9.02 -21.94 10.80
N ILE A 303 9.89 -22.59 10.03
CA ILE A 303 11.24 -22.10 9.75
C ILE A 303 11.25 -21.45 8.36
N GLY A 304 10.55 -22.03 7.39
CA GLY A 304 10.55 -21.58 6.00
C GLY A 304 9.93 -20.20 5.77
N VAL A 305 8.85 -19.85 6.46
CA VAL A 305 8.23 -18.52 6.32
C VAL A 305 9.09 -17.43 6.95
N PRO A 306 9.58 -17.55 8.20
CA PRO A 306 10.52 -16.57 8.77
C PRO A 306 11.84 -16.46 7.98
N LEU A 307 12.34 -17.58 7.46
CA LEU A 307 13.55 -17.57 6.63
C LEU A 307 13.29 -16.93 5.26
N GLY A 308 12.08 -17.07 4.72
CA GLY A 308 11.60 -16.30 3.57
C GLY A 308 11.58 -14.78 3.84
N LEU A 309 11.09 -14.36 5.01
CA LEU A 309 11.18 -12.95 5.44
C LEU A 309 12.64 -12.48 5.53
N ALA A 310 13.54 -13.31 6.07
CA ALA A 310 14.97 -13.00 6.14
C ALA A 310 15.59 -12.83 4.74
N VAL A 311 15.19 -13.65 3.76
CA VAL A 311 15.59 -13.48 2.35
C VAL A 311 15.08 -12.16 1.78
N GLY A 312 13.85 -11.76 2.10
CA GLY A 312 13.31 -10.44 1.74
C GLY A 312 14.12 -9.28 2.36
N GLY A 313 14.45 -9.39 3.66
CA GLY A 313 15.29 -8.40 4.34
C GLY A 313 16.69 -8.29 3.71
N LEU A 314 17.32 -9.42 3.41
CA LEU A 314 18.61 -9.45 2.71
C LEU A 314 18.52 -8.79 1.33
N TYR A 315 17.44 -9.01 0.60
CA TYR A 315 17.22 -8.37 -0.70
C TYR A 315 17.15 -6.84 -0.59
N LEU A 316 16.48 -6.30 0.44
CA LEU A 316 16.42 -4.85 0.68
C LEU A 316 17.81 -4.28 0.99
N VAL A 317 18.63 -4.99 1.77
CA VAL A 317 20.02 -4.59 2.03
C VAL A 317 20.84 -4.58 0.74
N VAL A 318 20.72 -5.63 -0.08
CA VAL A 318 21.39 -5.69 -1.39
C VAL A 318 20.91 -4.54 -2.30
N ALA A 319 19.62 -4.22 -2.29
CA ALA A 319 19.06 -3.11 -3.06
C ALA A 319 19.63 -1.75 -2.62
N GLN A 320 19.87 -1.54 -1.32
CA GLN A 320 20.49 -0.32 -0.81
C GLN A 320 21.99 -0.25 -1.14
N LEU A 321 22.73 -1.35 -0.98
CA LEU A 321 24.14 -1.41 -1.33
C LEU A 321 24.36 -1.16 -2.83
N ALA A 322 23.54 -1.80 -3.66
CA ALA A 322 23.55 -1.58 -5.11
C ALA A 322 23.28 -0.11 -5.46
N PHE A 323 22.32 0.53 -4.78
CA PHE A 323 22.02 1.95 -4.96
C PHE A 323 23.22 2.84 -4.59
N GLY A 324 23.92 2.53 -3.50
CA GLY A 324 25.15 3.22 -3.09
C GLY A 324 26.27 3.15 -4.14
N THR A 325 26.32 2.06 -4.92
CA THR A 325 27.28 1.84 -6.01
C THR A 325 26.77 2.27 -7.40
N GLY A 326 25.60 2.91 -7.49
CA GLY A 326 25.07 3.42 -8.76
C GLY A 326 24.04 2.54 -9.47
N THR A 327 23.54 1.46 -8.85
CA THR A 327 22.55 0.55 -9.47
C THR A 327 21.21 0.58 -8.74
N VAL A 328 20.14 0.97 -9.44
CA VAL A 328 18.77 1.00 -8.91
C VAL A 328 18.09 -0.34 -9.16
N LEU A 329 18.00 -1.17 -8.11
CA LEU A 329 17.21 -2.41 -8.12
C LEU A 329 15.74 -2.15 -7.80
N ALA A 330 14.83 -2.82 -8.51
CA ALA A 330 13.39 -2.67 -8.29
C ALA A 330 12.93 -3.41 -7.01
N ILE A 331 12.27 -2.74 -6.07
CA ILE A 331 11.90 -3.36 -4.78
C ILE A 331 10.48 -3.91 -4.77
N VAL A 332 9.51 -3.17 -5.30
CA VAL A 332 8.09 -3.48 -5.11
C VAL A 332 7.69 -4.80 -5.78
N PRO A 333 8.01 -5.07 -7.07
CA PRO A 333 7.57 -6.31 -7.70
C PRO A 333 8.14 -7.58 -7.05
N PRO A 334 9.45 -7.68 -6.71
CA PRO A 334 9.98 -8.84 -5.98
C PRO A 334 9.38 -9.02 -4.58
N MET A 335 9.10 -7.93 -3.86
CA MET A 335 8.50 -8.00 -2.52
C MET A 335 7.04 -8.46 -2.56
N VAL A 336 6.26 -8.04 -3.57
CA VAL A 336 4.90 -8.57 -3.80
C VAL A 336 4.98 -10.08 -4.05
N ALA A 337 5.92 -10.52 -4.89
CA ALA A 337 6.12 -11.94 -5.17
C ALA A 337 6.50 -12.74 -3.91
N LEU A 338 7.35 -12.18 -3.04
CA LEU A 338 7.70 -12.77 -1.75
C LEU A 338 6.47 -12.98 -0.85
N VAL A 339 5.65 -11.94 -0.70
CA VAL A 339 4.46 -11.99 0.16
C VAL A 339 3.49 -13.07 -0.31
N VAL A 340 3.21 -13.11 -1.61
CA VAL A 340 2.34 -14.16 -2.19
C VAL A 340 2.98 -15.55 -2.08
N GLY A 341 4.31 -15.65 -2.25
CA GLY A 341 5.05 -16.90 -2.05
C GLY A 341 4.98 -17.41 -0.60
N MET A 342 5.03 -16.53 0.40
CA MET A 342 4.86 -16.90 1.81
C MET A 342 3.44 -17.39 2.11
N VAL A 343 2.42 -16.76 1.54
CA VAL A 343 1.02 -17.24 1.63
C VAL A 343 0.88 -18.61 0.96
N GLY A 344 1.45 -18.77 -0.23
CA GLY A 344 1.49 -20.05 -0.94
C GLY A 344 2.18 -21.15 -0.14
N ALA A 345 3.28 -20.84 0.54
CA ALA A 345 3.99 -21.76 1.43
C ALA A 345 3.10 -22.24 2.59
N ALA A 346 2.31 -21.35 3.18
CA ALA A 346 1.34 -21.71 4.23
C ALA A 346 0.22 -22.63 3.70
N VAL A 347 -0.24 -22.43 2.46
CA VAL A 347 -1.29 -23.24 1.82
C VAL A 347 -0.79 -24.64 1.44
N VAL A 348 0.36 -24.74 0.76
CA VAL A 348 0.99 -26.01 0.35
C VAL A 348 1.25 -26.94 1.56
N VAL A 349 1.51 -26.35 2.71
CA VAL A 349 1.81 -27.01 3.98
C VAL A 349 0.60 -27.74 4.59
N HIS A 350 -0.64 -27.40 4.24
CA HIS A 350 -1.81 -28.17 4.67
C HIS A 350 -1.72 -29.66 4.27
N ALA A 351 -0.90 -30.00 3.27
CA ALA A 351 -0.69 -31.37 2.82
C ALA A 351 0.37 -32.18 3.61
N SER A 352 1.11 -31.57 4.56
CA SER A 352 2.32 -32.15 5.18
C SER A 352 2.45 -31.86 6.69
N ARG A 353 1.44 -32.19 7.50
CA ARG A 353 1.41 -31.77 8.92
C ARG A 353 2.06 -32.79 9.88
N PRO A 354 2.96 -32.36 10.79
CA PRO A 354 3.41 -33.18 11.91
C PRO A 354 2.34 -33.27 13.01
N ALA A 355 2.23 -34.40 13.71
CA ALA A 355 1.14 -34.69 14.64
C ALA A 355 1.00 -33.71 15.82
N TRP A 356 2.11 -33.12 16.28
CA TRP A 356 2.08 -32.10 17.36
C TRP A 356 1.34 -30.83 16.93
N LEU A 357 1.39 -30.48 15.65
CA LEU A 357 0.74 -29.30 15.10
C LEU A 357 -0.78 -29.46 15.08
N ASP A 358 -1.26 -30.66 14.77
CA ASP A 358 -2.69 -30.97 14.85
C ASP A 358 -3.21 -30.82 16.29
N GLY A 359 -2.46 -31.32 17.29
CA GLY A 359 -2.80 -31.12 18.70
C GLY A 359 -2.76 -29.66 19.16
N PHE A 360 -1.85 -28.84 18.62
CA PHE A 360 -1.79 -27.41 18.90
C PHE A 360 -2.95 -26.64 18.26
N LEU A 361 -3.28 -26.92 16.99
CA LEU A 361 -4.39 -26.29 16.27
C LEU A 361 -5.74 -26.63 16.91
N ASP A 362 -5.91 -27.87 17.35
CA ASP A 362 -7.12 -28.33 18.04
C ASP A 362 -7.28 -27.66 19.43
N ARG A 363 -6.19 -27.32 20.11
CA ARG A 363 -6.21 -26.53 21.37
C ARG A 363 -6.56 -25.06 21.14
N LEU A 364 -6.06 -24.46 20.06
CA LEU A 364 -6.34 -23.06 19.72
C LEU A 364 -7.80 -22.86 19.36
N SER A 365 -8.37 -23.75 18.54
CA SER A 365 -9.76 -23.71 18.10
C SER A 365 -10.36 -25.12 18.13
N PRO A 366 -11.12 -25.49 19.19
CA PRO A 366 -11.73 -26.80 19.31
C PRO A 366 -12.77 -27.05 18.21
N ALA A 367 -12.62 -28.14 17.46
CA ALA A 367 -13.55 -28.48 16.38
C ALA A 367 -14.96 -28.76 16.93
N ARG A 368 -15.97 -28.09 16.36
CA ARG A 368 -17.39 -28.47 16.52
C ARG A 368 -17.87 -29.03 15.18
N GLY A 369 -17.86 -30.35 15.01
CA GLY A 369 -18.41 -31.03 13.81
C GLY A 369 -17.45 -32.00 13.11
N SER A 370 -17.93 -32.62 12.03
CA SER A 370 -17.33 -33.80 11.38
C SER A 370 -16.10 -33.53 10.50
N ASN A 371 -15.73 -32.27 10.22
CA ASN A 371 -14.71 -31.94 9.22
C ASN A 371 -13.45 -31.26 9.82
N ALA A 372 -12.71 -32.01 10.64
CA ALA A 372 -11.51 -31.55 11.37
C ALA A 372 -10.42 -30.94 10.46
N ARG A 373 -10.35 -31.39 9.21
CA ARG A 373 -9.32 -30.96 8.25
C ARG A 373 -9.50 -29.49 7.83
N THR A 374 -10.72 -29.10 7.44
CA THR A 374 -11.07 -27.74 7.04
C THR A 374 -10.95 -26.77 8.22
N HIS A 375 -11.35 -27.22 9.41
CA HIS A 375 -11.21 -26.45 10.64
C HIS A 375 -9.74 -26.09 10.94
N ARG A 376 -8.85 -27.09 10.86
CA ARG A 376 -7.41 -26.86 11.08
C ARG A 376 -6.75 -26.05 9.95
N LEU A 377 -7.26 -26.10 8.71
CA LEU A 377 -6.80 -25.21 7.63
C LEU A 377 -7.14 -23.75 7.97
N ARG A 378 -8.40 -23.52 8.35
CA ARG A 378 -8.89 -22.20 8.76
C ARG A 378 -8.09 -21.61 9.92
N THR A 379 -7.85 -22.37 10.98
CA THR A 379 -7.03 -21.92 12.13
C THR A 379 -5.63 -21.50 11.69
N LEU A 380 -4.98 -22.28 10.83
CA LEU A 380 -3.65 -21.96 10.30
C LEU A 380 -3.69 -20.66 9.48
N LEU A 381 -4.66 -20.52 8.57
CA LEU A 381 -4.80 -19.31 7.75
C LEU A 381 -5.03 -18.06 8.60
N LEU A 382 -5.87 -18.13 9.64
CA LEU A 382 -6.15 -16.99 10.53
C LEU A 382 -4.92 -16.57 11.35
N VAL A 383 -4.18 -17.54 11.91
CA VAL A 383 -2.95 -17.26 12.65
C VAL A 383 -1.87 -16.69 11.72
N SER A 384 -1.71 -17.26 10.53
CA SER A 384 -0.78 -16.72 9.52
C SER A 384 -1.16 -15.30 9.11
N ALA A 385 -2.44 -15.02 8.87
CA ALA A 385 -2.91 -13.69 8.54
C ALA A 385 -2.62 -12.68 9.66
N ALA A 386 -2.88 -13.03 10.92
CA ALA A 386 -2.58 -12.17 12.07
C ALA A 386 -1.08 -11.83 12.14
N ILE A 387 -0.20 -12.83 12.02
CA ILE A 387 1.25 -12.64 12.06
C ILE A 387 1.72 -11.78 10.88
N SER A 388 1.25 -12.07 9.66
CA SER A 388 1.64 -11.33 8.47
C SER A 388 1.22 -9.86 8.52
N VAL A 389 -0.02 -9.58 8.93
CA VAL A 389 -0.54 -8.21 9.06
C VAL A 389 0.28 -7.42 10.07
N VAL A 390 0.53 -7.98 11.26
CA VAL A 390 1.33 -7.31 12.29
C VAL A 390 2.76 -7.09 11.80
N THR A 391 3.39 -8.12 11.22
CA THR A 391 4.78 -8.03 10.75
C THR A 391 4.96 -6.96 9.69
N VAL A 392 4.11 -6.96 8.65
CA VAL A 392 4.15 -5.95 7.58
C VAL A 392 3.96 -4.55 8.16
N SER A 393 3.03 -4.39 9.09
CA SER A 393 2.73 -3.08 9.64
C SER A 393 3.82 -2.57 10.58
N VAL A 394 4.50 -3.44 11.33
CA VAL A 394 5.71 -3.10 12.11
C VAL A 394 6.83 -2.65 11.18
N VAL A 395 7.03 -3.31 10.04
CA VAL A 395 8.02 -2.90 9.04
C VAL A 395 7.67 -1.53 8.46
N LEU A 396 6.39 -1.28 8.13
CA LEU A 396 5.94 0.03 7.65
C LEU A 396 6.15 1.14 8.68
N GLU A 397 5.88 0.88 9.98
CA GLU A 397 6.13 1.85 11.05
C GLU A 397 7.64 2.12 11.24
N ALA A 398 8.45 1.05 11.30
CA ALA A 398 9.90 1.14 11.50
C ALA A 398 10.63 1.85 10.35
N THR A 399 10.10 1.77 9.13
CA THR A 399 10.63 2.46 7.95
C THR A 399 10.04 3.86 7.77
N HIS A 400 9.11 4.28 8.63
CA HIS A 400 8.40 5.56 8.54
C HIS A 400 7.72 5.79 7.17
N ALA A 401 7.37 4.71 6.46
CA ALA A 401 6.88 4.76 5.08
C ALA A 401 5.64 5.65 4.88
N LEU A 402 4.82 5.80 5.93
CA LEU A 402 3.58 6.60 5.93
C LEU A 402 3.63 7.78 6.90
N GLN A 403 4.82 8.23 7.32
CA GLN A 403 4.97 9.29 8.31
C GLN A 403 4.30 10.61 7.90
N ARG A 404 4.31 10.95 6.60
CA ARG A 404 3.57 12.14 6.09
C ARG A 404 2.07 12.04 6.34
N VAL A 405 1.49 10.86 6.13
CA VAL A 405 0.06 10.63 6.39
C VAL A 405 -0.21 10.69 7.89
N GLU A 406 0.67 10.11 8.71
CA GLU A 406 0.56 10.18 10.17
C GLU A 406 0.56 11.62 10.68
N LEU A 407 1.46 12.47 10.18
CA LEU A 407 1.50 13.90 10.52
C LEU A 407 0.23 14.64 10.12
N SER A 408 -0.35 14.34 8.96
CA SER A 408 -1.63 14.92 8.54
C SER A 408 -2.79 14.52 9.48
N THR A 409 -2.72 13.34 10.10
CA THR A 409 -3.71 12.98 11.13
C THR A 409 -3.59 13.83 12.38
N VAL A 410 -2.38 14.29 12.74
CA VAL A 410 -2.19 15.20 13.88
C VAL A 410 -2.87 16.54 13.61
N ASP A 411 -2.73 17.08 12.40
CA ASP A 411 -3.41 18.32 11.98
C ASP A 411 -4.94 18.17 12.08
N THR A 412 -5.45 17.02 11.67
CA THR A 412 -6.88 16.70 11.79
C THR A 412 -7.33 16.69 13.25
N ARG A 413 -6.52 16.18 14.18
CA ARG A 413 -6.85 16.17 15.62
C ARG A 413 -6.87 17.57 16.22
N PHE A 414 -5.99 18.47 15.77
CA PHE A 414 -6.06 19.90 16.10
C PHE A 414 -7.34 20.53 15.56
N SER A 415 -7.72 20.24 14.31
CA SER A 415 -8.99 20.72 13.72
C SER A 415 -10.22 20.24 14.51
N VAL A 416 -10.25 18.96 14.91
CA VAL A 416 -11.32 18.38 15.74
C VAL A 416 -11.32 18.98 17.16
N ARG A 417 -10.15 19.29 17.73
CA ARG A 417 -10.05 19.97 19.02
C ARG A 417 -10.58 21.40 18.96
N GLY A 418 -10.41 22.08 17.81
CA GLY A 418 -10.80 23.47 17.62
C GLY A 418 -9.90 24.46 18.37
N SER A 419 -10.36 25.71 18.46
CA SER A 419 -9.65 26.76 19.21
C SER A 419 -9.92 26.65 20.70
N THR A 420 -8.85 26.75 21.49
CA THR A 420 -8.87 26.77 22.96
C THR A 420 -8.96 28.19 23.54
N GLY A 421 -9.04 29.20 22.67
CA GLY A 421 -9.03 30.62 23.04
C GLY A 421 -7.61 31.21 23.10
N PRO A 422 -7.48 32.53 23.32
CA PRO A 422 -6.18 33.19 23.36
C PRO A 422 -5.35 32.73 24.58
N PRO A 423 -4.04 32.49 24.42
CA PRO A 423 -3.14 32.21 25.54
C PRO A 423 -3.25 33.28 26.63
N PRO A 424 -3.36 32.90 27.91
CA PRO A 424 -3.59 33.87 28.98
C PRO A 424 -2.36 34.74 29.24
N ASP A 425 -1.14 34.19 29.15
CA ASP A 425 0.08 34.85 29.63
C ASP A 425 1.00 35.40 28.54
N VAL A 426 0.63 35.20 27.28
CA VAL A 426 1.40 35.61 26.11
C VAL A 426 0.53 36.51 25.23
N VAL A 427 1.08 37.67 24.83
CA VAL A 427 0.44 38.61 23.91
C VAL A 427 1.41 38.99 22.80
N LEU A 428 0.86 39.32 21.63
CA LEU A 428 1.61 39.69 20.45
C LEU A 428 1.49 41.20 20.19
N VAL A 429 2.60 41.86 19.92
CA VAL A 429 2.69 43.23 19.39
C VAL A 429 3.22 43.13 17.98
N GLY A 430 2.35 43.34 17.01
CA GLY A 430 2.63 43.07 15.61
C GLY A 430 3.02 44.30 14.81
N PHE A 431 4.01 44.17 13.93
CA PHE A 431 4.15 45.07 12.80
C PHE A 431 3.06 44.72 11.78
N ASP A 432 1.97 45.46 11.80
CA ASP A 432 0.81 45.30 10.92
C ASP A 432 0.74 46.42 9.87
N ASP A 433 -0.16 46.28 8.90
CA ASP A 433 -0.36 47.28 7.84
C ASP A 433 -0.69 48.66 8.42
N LYS A 434 -1.37 48.72 9.57
CA LYS A 434 -1.62 49.95 10.33
C LYS A 434 -0.31 50.59 10.80
N THR A 435 0.66 49.81 11.26
CA THR A 435 1.96 50.32 11.68
C THR A 435 2.73 50.95 10.52
N PHE A 436 2.71 50.33 9.35
CA PHE A 436 3.31 50.91 8.14
C PHE A 436 2.63 52.23 7.75
N GLY A 437 1.31 52.30 7.83
CA GLY A 437 0.55 53.54 7.57
C GLY A 437 0.81 54.65 8.60
N ASP A 438 0.76 54.32 9.90
CA ASP A 438 0.94 55.30 10.99
C ASP A 438 2.38 55.84 11.06
N LEU A 439 3.38 55.06 10.65
CA LEU A 439 4.79 55.46 10.66
C LEU A 439 5.26 56.10 9.34
N GLU A 440 4.54 55.85 8.25
CA GLU A 440 4.95 56.24 6.88
C GLU A 440 6.39 55.82 6.55
N GLN A 441 6.81 54.63 7.02
CA GLN A 441 8.15 54.08 6.80
C GLN A 441 8.10 52.74 6.08
N GLN A 442 9.15 52.45 5.31
CA GLN A 442 9.41 51.12 4.77
C GLN A 442 10.17 50.27 5.79
N TRP A 443 10.14 48.95 5.60
CA TRP A 443 10.94 48.03 6.40
C TRP A 443 12.40 48.02 5.91
N PRO A 444 13.40 47.93 6.79
CA PRO A 444 13.32 47.90 8.26
C PRO A 444 13.05 49.27 8.89
N PHE A 445 12.28 49.30 9.98
CA PHE A 445 12.01 50.55 10.71
C PHE A 445 13.27 51.08 11.42
N ASP A 446 13.33 52.41 11.56
CA ASP A 446 14.41 53.07 12.32
C ASP A 446 14.45 52.55 13.77
N ARG A 447 15.66 52.21 14.25
CA ARG A 447 15.87 51.61 15.59
C ARG A 447 15.40 52.47 16.75
N LYS A 448 15.21 53.78 16.55
CA LYS A 448 14.58 54.65 17.55
C LYS A 448 13.14 54.23 17.89
N TYR A 449 12.38 53.70 16.93
CA TYR A 449 11.01 53.23 17.18
C TYR A 449 11.02 51.92 17.98
N HIS A 450 11.93 51.01 17.65
CA HIS A 450 12.16 49.79 18.43
C HIS A 450 12.54 50.13 19.88
N ALA A 451 13.46 51.10 20.07
CA ALA A 451 13.84 51.60 21.39
C ALA A 451 12.66 52.21 22.17
N LYS A 452 11.80 52.99 21.49
CA LYS A 452 10.60 53.57 22.10
C LYS A 452 9.62 52.49 22.54
N ALA A 453 9.35 51.50 21.68
CA ALA A 453 8.46 50.39 22.01
C ALA A 453 8.95 49.60 23.24
N ILE A 454 10.25 49.31 23.33
CA ILE A 454 10.82 48.61 24.50
C ILE A 454 10.59 49.40 25.79
N ARG A 455 10.80 50.73 25.77
CA ARG A 455 10.56 51.59 26.93
C ARG A 455 9.09 51.61 27.35
N GLU A 456 8.17 51.75 26.40
CA GLU A 456 6.73 51.77 26.71
C GLU A 456 6.22 50.41 27.20
N LEU A 457 6.66 49.30 26.60
CA LEU A 457 6.33 47.96 27.08
C LEU A 457 6.85 47.70 28.50
N LYS A 458 8.06 48.16 28.80
CA LYS A 458 8.63 48.05 30.15
C LYS A 458 7.82 48.86 31.17
N LYS A 459 7.46 50.10 30.82
CA LYS A 459 6.63 51.00 31.64
C LYS A 459 5.23 50.42 31.87
N ALA A 460 4.65 49.76 30.87
CA ALA A 460 3.37 49.05 30.96
C ALA A 460 3.43 47.70 31.72
N GLY A 461 4.58 47.36 32.32
CA GLY A 461 4.73 46.19 33.18
C GLY A 461 4.92 44.86 32.46
N ALA A 462 5.37 44.86 31.20
CA ALA A 462 5.74 43.65 30.47
C ALA A 462 6.77 42.84 31.28
N LYS A 463 6.46 41.57 31.53
CA LYS A 463 7.32 40.67 32.31
C LYS A 463 8.55 40.25 31.52
N VAL A 464 8.38 39.98 30.24
CA VAL A 464 9.45 39.74 29.25
C VAL A 464 9.05 40.41 27.95
N ILE A 465 10.02 41.02 27.29
CA ILE A 465 9.88 41.58 25.95
C ILE A 465 10.67 40.68 25.01
N ALA A 466 9.99 39.76 24.34
CA ALA A 466 10.59 38.84 23.39
C ALA A 466 10.54 39.48 21.99
N TYR A 467 11.68 39.94 21.49
CA TYR A 467 11.81 40.72 20.27
C TYR A 467 12.22 39.84 19.10
N ASP A 468 11.25 39.51 18.23
CA ASP A 468 11.42 38.71 17.03
C ASP A 468 11.78 39.61 15.83
N VAL A 469 12.89 40.33 15.97
CA VAL A 469 13.54 41.12 14.91
C VAL A 469 15.04 40.97 15.08
N GLN A 470 15.73 40.70 13.97
CA GLN A 470 17.17 40.48 13.96
C GLN A 470 17.93 41.81 13.85
N PHE A 471 18.88 42.02 14.77
CA PHE A 471 19.74 43.21 14.82
C PHE A 471 21.23 42.80 14.74
N THR A 472 21.60 42.02 13.73
CA THR A 472 22.97 41.51 13.55
C THR A 472 23.90 42.49 12.82
N GLU A 473 23.35 43.28 11.90
CA GLU A 473 24.11 44.31 11.17
C GLU A 473 23.97 45.67 11.87
N PRO A 474 24.91 46.61 11.71
CA PRO A 474 24.73 48.00 12.15
C PRO A 474 23.70 48.73 11.25
N SER A 475 22.98 49.72 11.79
CA SER A 475 22.17 50.61 10.93
C SER A 475 22.98 51.79 10.40
N GLU A 476 22.44 52.51 9.41
CA GLU A 476 23.05 53.76 8.90
C GLU A 476 23.13 54.86 9.98
N ASN A 477 22.32 54.76 11.04
CA ASN A 477 22.26 55.75 12.11
C ASN A 477 22.73 55.15 13.44
N GLU A 478 24.00 55.39 13.76
CA GLU A 478 24.64 54.93 15.00
C GLU A 478 23.94 55.45 16.26
N GLU A 479 23.35 56.66 16.23
CA GLU A 479 22.59 57.19 17.37
C GLU A 479 21.33 56.35 17.64
N SER A 480 20.66 55.89 16.59
CA SER A 480 19.49 55.01 16.70
C SER A 480 19.87 53.61 17.19
N ASP A 481 21.03 53.08 16.78
CA ASP A 481 21.58 51.83 17.31
C ASP A 481 21.84 51.92 18.81
N ASN A 482 22.51 53.00 19.24
CA ASN A 482 22.80 53.25 20.65
C ASN A 482 21.52 53.39 21.48
N LYS A 483 20.50 54.12 20.97
CA LYS A 483 19.19 54.23 21.63
C LYS A 483 18.52 52.88 21.84
N LEU A 484 18.62 51.96 20.88
CA LEU A 484 18.07 50.61 21.01
C LEU A 484 18.82 49.79 22.05
N ILE A 485 20.15 49.78 21.98
CA ILE A 485 21.01 49.05 22.94
C ILE A 485 20.76 49.54 24.37
N GLU A 486 20.65 50.86 24.57
CA GLU A 486 20.32 51.46 25.87
C GLU A 486 18.91 51.11 26.35
N ALA A 487 17.92 51.07 25.45
CA ALA A 487 16.56 50.67 25.79
C ALA A 487 16.50 49.20 26.24
N VAL A 488 17.21 48.31 25.53
CA VAL A 488 17.37 46.89 25.92
C VAL A 488 17.99 46.78 27.32
N ARG A 489 19.08 47.53 27.56
CA ARG A 489 19.77 47.56 28.86
C ARG A 489 18.89 48.09 29.98
N GLY A 490 18.14 49.16 29.73
CA GLY A 490 17.25 49.78 30.71
C GLY A 490 16.04 48.89 31.06
N ALA A 491 15.53 48.11 30.10
CA ALA A 491 14.44 47.18 30.35
C ALA A 491 14.90 45.95 31.17
N GLY A 492 16.07 45.39 30.84
CA GLY A 492 16.71 44.29 31.58
C GLY A 492 16.01 42.93 31.49
N ASN A 493 14.94 42.83 30.69
CA ASN A 493 14.12 41.63 30.50
C ASN A 493 13.78 41.39 29.02
N VAL A 494 14.71 41.72 28.13
CA VAL A 494 14.55 41.59 26.68
C VAL A 494 15.25 40.33 26.17
N VAL A 495 14.53 39.56 25.36
CA VAL A 495 15.07 38.43 24.57
C VAL A 495 15.15 38.88 23.12
N LEU A 496 16.30 38.65 22.48
CA LEU A 496 16.59 39.12 21.12
C LEU A 496 16.73 37.92 20.18
N SER A 497 16.07 37.96 19.02
CA SER A 497 16.14 36.89 18.04
C SER A 497 17.37 36.98 17.13
N THR A 498 17.81 35.83 16.65
CA THR A 498 18.74 35.68 15.53
C THR A 498 18.45 34.40 14.76
N THR A 499 18.62 34.44 13.44
CA THR A 499 18.62 33.24 12.58
C THR A 499 20.05 32.77 12.29
N GLU A 500 21.04 33.62 12.55
CA GLU A 500 22.46 33.35 12.38
C GLU A 500 23.05 32.90 13.72
N VAL A 501 23.47 31.64 13.77
CA VAL A 501 24.13 31.04 14.93
C VAL A 501 25.46 30.45 14.49
N GLY A 502 26.55 31.00 15.03
CA GLY A 502 27.89 30.46 14.85
C GLY A 502 28.19 29.35 15.85
N ALA A 503 29.31 28.64 15.63
CA ALA A 503 29.74 27.55 16.50
C ALA A 503 29.78 27.98 17.98
N GLY A 504 29.28 27.12 18.86
CA GLY A 504 29.24 27.37 20.30
C GLY A 504 28.20 28.41 20.75
N GLY A 505 27.18 28.68 19.92
CA GLY A 505 26.06 29.56 20.23
C GLY A 505 26.37 31.04 20.06
N THR A 506 27.37 31.37 19.25
CA THR A 506 27.77 32.76 18.99
C THR A 506 26.78 33.45 18.03
N THR A 507 26.57 34.76 18.21
CA THR A 507 25.58 35.53 17.44
C THR A 507 26.12 36.90 17.05
N GLY A 508 25.71 37.44 15.92
CA GLY A 508 26.06 38.80 15.48
C GLY A 508 25.25 39.92 16.13
N ILE A 509 24.30 39.62 17.02
CA ILE A 509 23.40 40.63 17.61
C ILE A 509 24.20 41.79 18.21
N PHE A 510 23.89 43.02 17.77
CA PHE A 510 24.60 44.26 18.15
C PHE A 510 26.11 44.20 17.91
N GLY A 511 26.54 43.63 16.78
CA GLY A 511 27.96 43.52 16.43
C GLY A 511 28.70 42.42 17.20
N GLY A 512 27.98 41.53 17.89
CA GLY A 512 28.55 40.37 18.56
C GLY A 512 28.70 40.52 20.08
N SER A 513 29.71 39.84 20.64
CA SER A 513 29.75 39.59 22.09
C SER A 513 29.85 40.86 22.95
N GLU A 514 30.53 41.93 22.52
CA GLU A 514 30.66 43.16 23.31
C GLU A 514 29.35 43.97 23.37
N GLY A 515 28.71 44.23 22.22
CA GLY A 515 27.43 44.95 22.18
C GLY A 515 26.31 44.19 22.90
N LEU A 516 26.28 42.87 22.75
CA LEU A 516 25.34 42.02 23.47
C LEU A 516 25.59 42.03 24.98
N LYS A 517 26.85 41.91 25.45
CA LYS A 517 27.20 42.04 26.87
C LYS A 517 26.79 43.39 27.45
N TYR A 518 27.03 44.48 26.72
CA TYR A 518 26.67 45.83 27.17
C TYR A 518 25.14 46.00 27.27
N SER A 519 24.39 45.49 26.28
CA SER A 519 22.93 45.56 26.25
C SER A 519 22.26 44.73 27.36
N ARG A 520 22.92 43.68 27.87
CA ARG A 520 22.32 42.67 28.77
C ARG A 520 21.08 41.98 28.18
N GLY A 521 20.88 42.05 26.86
CA GLY A 521 19.86 41.29 26.17
C GLY A 521 20.18 39.80 26.20
N THR A 522 19.14 38.96 26.27
CA THR A 522 19.30 37.51 26.18
C THR A 522 19.22 37.09 24.71
N PRO A 523 20.29 36.57 24.09
CA PRO A 523 20.23 36.10 22.72
C PRO A 523 19.45 34.79 22.63
N ALA A 524 18.69 34.60 21.56
CA ALA A 524 18.02 33.33 21.28
C ALA A 524 17.78 33.12 19.78
N THR A 525 17.69 31.86 19.36
CA THR A 525 17.43 31.54 17.95
C THR A 525 15.95 31.32 17.65
N THR A 526 15.47 31.83 16.52
CA THR A 526 14.08 31.67 16.05
C THR A 526 13.92 30.66 14.92
N ASN A 527 15.00 29.97 14.52
CA ASN A 527 14.95 28.98 13.46
C ASN A 527 14.11 27.76 13.86
N TYR A 528 13.07 27.49 13.07
CA TYR A 528 12.31 26.25 13.13
C TYR A 528 12.59 25.37 11.92
N ALA A 529 12.70 24.06 12.17
CA ALA A 529 12.73 23.07 11.11
C ALA A 529 11.29 22.63 10.82
N ALA A 530 10.89 22.66 9.55
CA ALA A 530 9.64 22.08 9.13
C ALA A 530 9.70 20.54 9.16
N ASP A 531 8.56 19.91 9.41
CA ASP A 531 8.44 18.46 9.25
C ASP A 531 8.53 18.07 7.76
N ALA A 532 8.58 16.76 7.47
CA ALA A 532 8.71 16.20 6.11
C ALA A 532 7.59 16.61 5.11
N ASP A 533 6.55 17.29 5.58
CA ASP A 533 5.46 17.84 4.76
C ASP A 533 5.49 19.38 4.65
N GLY A 534 6.50 20.05 5.19
CA GLY A 534 6.69 21.50 5.10
C GLY A 534 5.92 22.32 6.14
N ARG A 535 5.28 21.68 7.14
CA ARG A 535 4.58 22.37 8.22
C ARG A 535 5.44 22.49 9.48
N LEU A 536 5.30 23.61 10.18
CA LEU A 536 5.90 23.82 11.50
C LEU A 536 4.98 23.25 12.59
N ARG A 537 5.42 22.19 13.25
CA ARG A 537 4.71 21.58 14.39
C ARG A 537 5.56 21.44 15.65
N ARG A 538 6.87 21.66 15.52
CA ARG A 538 7.86 21.35 16.55
C ARG A 538 8.81 22.51 16.76
N MET A 539 9.19 22.71 18.01
CA MET A 539 10.26 23.62 18.40
C MET A 539 11.48 22.82 18.83
N ARG A 540 12.67 23.21 18.38
CA ARG A 540 13.94 22.68 18.91
C ARG A 540 14.22 23.28 20.29
N PHE A 541 15.08 22.64 21.07
CA PHE A 541 15.53 23.19 22.35
C PHE A 541 16.75 24.11 22.20
N ASP A 542 17.67 23.72 21.32
CA ASP A 542 18.85 24.50 20.97
C ASP A 542 19.27 24.25 19.52
N ILE A 543 20.06 25.18 18.99
CA ILE A 543 20.75 25.09 17.70
C ILE A 543 22.18 25.57 17.93
N GLU A 544 23.16 24.73 17.62
CA GLU A 544 24.60 25.03 17.77
C GLU A 544 24.98 25.55 19.17
N GLY A 545 24.24 25.15 20.22
CA GLY A 545 24.45 25.61 21.60
C GLY A 545 23.71 26.89 22.01
N LEU A 546 22.99 27.55 21.10
CA LEU A 546 22.11 28.68 21.43
C LEU A 546 20.68 28.20 21.70
N GLN A 547 20.10 28.63 22.82
CA GLN A 547 18.73 28.30 23.18
C GLN A 547 17.72 28.90 22.19
N THR A 548 16.64 28.15 21.93
CA THR A 548 15.54 28.68 21.12
C THR A 548 14.75 29.76 21.84
N PHE A 549 14.18 30.65 21.03
CA PHE A 549 13.45 31.84 21.47
C PHE A 549 12.37 31.58 22.53
N PRO A 550 11.55 30.51 22.44
CA PRO A 550 10.55 30.23 23.46
C PRO A 550 11.16 29.86 24.83
N LEU A 551 12.23 29.06 24.83
CA LEU A 551 12.91 28.64 26.05
C LEU A 551 13.59 29.82 26.73
N ALA A 552 14.26 30.68 25.95
CA ALA A 552 14.90 31.88 26.48
C ALA A 552 13.87 32.84 27.10
N ALA A 553 12.74 33.08 26.44
CA ALA A 553 11.66 33.93 26.96
C ALA A 553 11.11 33.40 28.30
N VAL A 554 10.83 32.10 28.40
CA VAL A 554 10.32 31.52 29.66
C VAL A 554 11.40 31.46 30.74
N GLN A 555 12.66 31.24 30.38
CA GLN A 555 13.78 31.28 31.33
C GLN A 555 13.92 32.68 31.95
N VAL A 556 13.86 33.74 31.14
CA VAL A 556 13.85 35.13 31.64
C VAL A 556 12.61 35.39 32.51
N ALA A 557 11.43 34.90 32.09
CA ALA A 557 10.19 35.09 32.85
C ALA A 557 10.20 34.37 34.21
N ARG A 558 10.85 33.21 34.32
CA ARG A 558 10.90 32.40 35.55
C ARG A 558 12.13 32.68 36.42
N GLY A 559 13.16 33.32 35.87
CA GLY A 559 14.45 33.54 36.55
C GLY A 559 15.25 32.27 36.83
N LYS A 560 14.87 31.14 36.21
CA LYS A 560 15.54 29.83 36.36
C LYS A 560 15.53 29.08 35.04
N ARG A 561 16.53 28.22 34.83
CA ARG A 561 16.61 27.38 33.62
C ARG A 561 15.37 26.50 33.51
N VAL A 562 14.83 26.40 32.31
CA VAL A 562 13.75 25.48 31.97
C VAL A 562 14.38 24.13 31.61
N THR A 563 13.86 23.05 32.18
CA THR A 563 14.30 21.69 31.82
C THR A 563 13.37 21.17 30.72
N PRO A 564 13.83 21.07 29.45
CA PRO A 564 13.04 20.48 28.39
C PRO A 564 12.88 18.96 28.58
N PRO A 565 11.88 18.33 27.96
CA PRO A 565 11.75 16.88 27.94
C PRO A 565 12.92 16.23 27.17
N SER A 566 13.09 14.92 27.34
CA SER A 566 14.13 14.16 26.64
C SER A 566 14.02 14.30 25.11
N GLY A 567 15.15 14.54 24.45
CA GLY A 567 15.23 14.73 22.99
C GLY A 567 15.83 16.09 22.63
N SER A 568 15.71 16.46 21.34
CA SER A 568 16.19 17.75 20.80
C SER A 568 15.07 18.71 20.40
N SER A 569 13.80 18.26 20.47
CA SER A 569 12.62 19.06 20.12
C SER A 569 11.36 18.62 20.86
N ALA A 570 10.35 19.47 20.88
CA ALA A 570 9.01 19.20 21.41
C ALA A 570 7.92 19.67 20.45
N TRP A 571 6.73 19.09 20.57
CA TRP A 571 5.52 19.53 19.87
C TRP A 571 5.07 20.90 20.38
N ILE A 572 4.64 21.76 19.46
CA ILE A 572 3.98 23.03 19.79
C ILE A 572 2.49 22.75 20.00
N ASP A 573 1.97 23.15 21.14
CA ASP A 573 0.54 23.07 21.44
C ASP A 573 -0.16 24.36 20.99
N PHE A 574 -0.63 24.37 19.74
CA PHE A 574 -1.28 25.53 19.16
C PHE A 574 -2.64 25.79 19.79
N ALA A 575 -2.85 27.03 20.23
CA ALA A 575 -4.11 27.46 20.83
C ALA A 575 -5.27 27.45 19.81
N GLY A 576 -4.98 27.66 18.52
CA GLY A 576 -5.95 27.68 17.42
C GLY A 576 -5.30 28.04 16.09
N GLY A 577 -6.11 28.39 15.08
CA GLY A 577 -5.63 28.94 13.79
C GLY A 577 -5.02 30.33 13.94
N GLY A 578 -4.59 30.95 12.84
CA GLY A 578 -4.02 32.30 12.86
C GLY A 578 -4.98 33.33 13.50
N ARG A 579 -4.40 34.35 14.17
CA ARG A 579 -5.10 35.38 14.96
C ARG A 579 -5.77 34.88 16.23
N THR A 580 -5.38 33.71 16.75
CA THR A 580 -5.87 33.23 18.05
C THR A 580 -5.15 33.94 19.19
N VAL A 581 -3.87 34.28 19.02
CA VAL A 581 -3.11 35.03 20.03
C VAL A 581 -3.57 36.48 20.07
N ARG A 582 -3.81 37.01 21.27
CA ARG A 582 -4.24 38.39 21.44
C ARG A 582 -3.15 39.34 20.92
N THR A 583 -3.50 40.15 19.94
CA THR A 583 -2.57 40.95 19.14
C THR A 583 -2.89 42.44 19.24
N TYR A 584 -1.85 43.26 19.39
CA TYR A 584 -1.89 44.73 19.41
C TYR A 584 -0.97 45.31 18.34
N SER A 585 -1.34 46.44 17.75
CA SER A 585 -0.49 47.10 16.75
C SER A 585 0.75 47.70 17.39
N PHE A 586 1.91 47.55 16.76
CA PHE A 586 3.15 48.18 17.20
C PHE A 586 3.03 49.71 17.27
N SER A 587 2.34 50.32 16.30
CA SER A 587 2.05 51.75 16.30
C SER A 587 1.25 52.23 17.52
N ASP A 588 0.33 51.42 18.05
CA ASP A 588 -0.47 51.79 19.23
C ASP A 588 0.36 51.77 20.51
N VAL A 589 1.36 50.88 20.59
CA VAL A 589 2.32 50.82 21.70
C VAL A 589 3.19 52.08 21.73
N ILE A 590 3.80 52.43 20.60
CA ILE A 590 4.70 53.60 20.54
C ILE A 590 3.96 54.93 20.63
N ASN A 591 2.67 54.97 20.32
CA ASN A 591 1.83 56.16 20.44
C ASN A 591 1.05 56.20 21.77
N GLU A 592 1.33 55.29 22.71
CA GLU A 592 0.73 55.25 24.05
C GLU A 592 -0.82 55.21 24.02
N LYS A 593 -1.40 54.55 23.00
CA LYS A 593 -2.86 54.45 22.81
C LYS A 593 -3.52 53.32 23.62
N LEU A 594 -2.72 52.50 24.29
CA LEU A 594 -3.19 51.31 25.02
C LEU A 594 -3.28 51.56 26.54
N PRO A 595 -4.22 50.93 27.26
CA PRO A 595 -4.32 51.07 28.71
C PRO A 595 -3.02 50.67 29.43
N PRO A 596 -2.63 51.34 30.54
CA PRO A 596 -1.34 51.10 31.21
C PRO A 596 -1.13 49.67 31.72
N ASP A 597 -2.21 48.98 32.11
CA ASP A 597 -2.15 47.62 32.65
C ASP A 597 -2.21 46.51 31.57
N THR A 598 -2.28 46.86 30.28
CA THR A 598 -2.47 45.90 29.16
C THR A 598 -1.43 44.78 29.14
N PHE A 599 -0.17 45.12 29.44
CA PHE A 599 0.97 44.19 29.34
C PHE A 599 1.44 43.67 30.70
N LYS A 600 0.76 44.03 31.79
CA LYS A 600 1.20 43.78 33.15
C LYS A 600 1.34 42.28 33.44
N GLY A 601 2.57 41.86 33.73
CA GLY A 601 2.88 40.46 34.05
C GLY A 601 2.91 39.52 32.85
N LYS A 602 2.68 40.01 31.62
CA LYS A 602 2.62 39.21 30.39
C LYS A 602 3.98 39.08 29.72
N ILE A 603 4.18 37.99 28.98
CA ILE A 603 5.26 37.88 28.00
C ILE A 603 4.77 38.51 26.70
N VAL A 604 5.47 39.54 26.24
CA VAL A 604 5.11 40.27 25.03
C VAL A 604 6.04 39.85 23.91
N VAL A 605 5.50 39.21 22.88
CA VAL A 605 6.22 38.92 21.63
C VAL A 605 6.08 40.13 20.73
N VAL A 606 7.17 40.67 20.21
CA VAL A 606 7.16 41.79 19.25
C VAL A 606 7.71 41.28 17.93
N GLY A 607 6.92 41.30 16.86
CA GLY A 607 7.34 40.68 15.59
C GLY A 607 6.43 41.00 14.42
N SER A 608 6.76 40.47 13.25
CA SER A 608 6.00 40.70 12.02
C SER A 608 4.66 39.97 12.01
N ILE A 609 3.60 40.68 11.62
CA ILE A 609 2.31 40.09 11.24
C ILE A 609 1.75 40.67 9.94
N ALA A 610 2.47 41.59 9.28
CA ALA A 610 2.06 42.17 8.01
C ALA A 610 2.34 41.19 6.87
N THR A 611 1.37 41.02 5.96
CA THR A 611 1.49 40.11 4.81
C THR A 611 2.67 40.48 3.91
N SER A 612 2.98 41.77 3.83
CA SER A 612 4.11 42.32 3.06
C SER A 612 5.48 41.82 3.50
N LEU A 613 5.63 41.45 4.76
CA LEU A 613 6.89 40.94 5.32
C LEU A 613 7.07 39.43 5.13
N GLN A 614 6.06 38.75 4.58
CA GLN A 614 6.07 37.34 4.15
C GLN A 614 6.58 36.30 5.16
N ASP A 615 6.64 36.62 6.46
CA ASP A 615 6.98 35.68 7.52
C ASP A 615 5.77 34.84 7.94
N TYR A 616 5.32 33.99 7.02
CA TYR A 616 4.09 33.21 7.12
C TYR A 616 4.37 31.74 6.86
N HIS A 617 3.93 30.88 7.79
CA HIS A 617 4.23 29.45 7.75
C HIS A 617 2.96 28.61 7.86
N ARG A 618 2.99 27.40 7.30
CA ARG A 618 1.93 26.41 7.49
C ARG A 618 2.13 25.71 8.84
N THR A 619 1.06 25.57 9.62
CA THR A 619 1.09 24.91 10.93
C THR A 619 0.04 23.79 11.03
N ALA A 620 -0.01 23.10 12.16
CA ALA A 620 -0.97 22.03 12.39
C ALA A 620 -2.43 22.53 12.50
N THR A 621 -2.65 23.81 12.77
CA THR A 621 -3.98 24.42 12.94
C THR A 621 -4.42 25.29 11.78
N SER A 622 -3.52 25.59 10.85
CA SER A 622 -3.77 26.60 9.82
C SER A 622 -4.55 26.07 8.61
N GLY A 623 -4.68 24.74 8.46
CA GLY A 623 -5.33 24.15 7.28
C GLY A 623 -4.60 24.58 5.99
N ASP A 624 -5.29 25.34 5.13
CA ASP A 624 -4.74 26.01 3.94
C ASP A 624 -4.31 27.46 4.20
N ALA A 625 -4.69 28.05 5.34
CA ALA A 625 -4.23 29.39 5.74
C ALA A 625 -2.79 29.33 6.28
N LEU A 626 -2.14 30.50 6.36
CA LEU A 626 -0.80 30.65 6.93
C LEU A 626 -0.86 31.38 8.29
N MET A 627 0.07 31.07 9.18
CA MET A 627 0.22 31.72 10.48
C MET A 627 1.51 32.57 10.49
N PRO A 628 1.47 33.82 11.01
CA PRO A 628 2.66 34.64 11.16
C PRO A 628 3.71 33.97 12.06
N GLY A 629 5.00 34.11 11.72
CA GLY A 629 6.11 33.54 12.50
C GLY A 629 6.09 33.97 13.97
N ALA A 630 5.83 35.26 14.23
CA ALA A 630 5.72 35.79 15.58
C ALA A 630 4.56 35.16 16.40
N GLU A 631 3.46 34.78 15.74
CA GLU A 631 2.35 34.07 16.40
C GLU A 631 2.73 32.61 16.71
N ILE A 632 3.54 31.97 15.86
CA ILE A 632 4.11 30.63 16.14
C ILE A 632 5.02 30.70 17.37
N GLN A 633 5.88 31.73 17.46
CA GLN A 633 6.71 31.96 18.66
C GLN A 633 5.86 32.11 19.91
N ALA A 634 4.75 32.85 19.85
CA ALA A 634 3.84 33.02 20.98
C ALA A 634 3.20 31.70 21.43
N ASN A 635 2.73 30.85 20.50
CA ASN A 635 2.21 29.52 20.82
C ASN A 635 3.29 28.61 21.42
N ALA A 636 4.52 28.68 20.91
CA ALA A 636 5.65 27.92 21.45
C ALA A 636 6.04 28.38 22.87
N ILE A 637 6.02 29.70 23.15
CA ILE A 637 6.26 30.23 24.50
C ILE A 637 5.19 29.70 25.47
N GLN A 638 3.92 29.73 25.07
CA GLN A 638 2.83 29.19 25.89
C GLN A 638 3.03 27.68 26.14
N THR A 639 3.42 26.91 25.12
CA THR A 639 3.75 25.48 25.24
C THR A 639 4.83 25.23 26.30
N VAL A 640 5.85 26.07 26.37
CA VAL A 640 6.92 25.99 27.39
C VAL A 640 6.42 26.40 28.78
N LEU A 641 5.54 27.40 28.86
CA LEU A 641 4.89 27.80 30.12
C LEU A 641 4.06 26.65 30.71
N ASP A 642 3.34 25.92 29.86
CA ASP A 642 2.47 24.80 30.25
C ASP A 642 3.23 23.49 30.49
N GLY A 643 4.55 23.47 30.28
CA GLY A 643 5.40 22.31 30.58
C GLY A 643 5.37 21.21 29.53
N PHE A 644 5.23 21.58 28.25
CA PHE A 644 5.19 20.66 27.10
C PHE A 644 4.04 19.65 27.20
N PRO A 645 2.78 20.13 27.06
CA PRO A 645 1.59 19.32 27.27
C PRO A 645 1.45 18.20 26.24
N LEU A 646 1.89 18.41 24.99
CA LEU A 646 1.83 17.41 23.92
C LEU A 646 3.09 16.53 23.87
N ARG A 647 2.91 15.21 23.97
CA ARG A 647 3.98 14.21 23.94
C ARG A 647 3.62 13.06 23.02
N SER A 648 4.60 12.56 22.26
CA SER A 648 4.42 11.35 21.48
C SER A 648 4.31 10.13 22.38
N SER A 649 3.47 9.15 21.99
CA SER A 649 3.40 7.86 22.65
C SER A 649 4.75 7.12 22.62
N SER A 650 4.97 6.27 23.62
CA SER A 650 6.13 5.38 23.63
C SER A 650 6.07 4.36 22.50
N THR A 651 7.22 3.96 21.96
CA THR A 651 7.33 2.92 20.91
C THR A 651 6.65 1.61 21.31
N TRP A 652 6.75 1.20 22.58
CA TRP A 652 6.11 -0.02 23.07
C TRP A 652 4.58 0.04 23.01
N LEU A 653 3.99 1.19 23.36
CA LEU A 653 2.54 1.39 23.24
C LEU A 653 2.10 1.32 21.77
N ASN A 654 2.87 1.90 20.84
CA ASN A 654 2.57 1.81 19.41
C ASN A 654 2.58 0.36 18.92
N LEU A 655 3.64 -0.39 19.22
CA LEU A 655 3.75 -1.81 18.84
C LEU A 655 2.62 -2.66 19.45
N LEU A 656 2.23 -2.37 20.69
CA LEU A 656 1.11 -3.03 21.35
C LEU A 656 -0.21 -2.74 20.63
N LEU A 657 -0.50 -1.47 20.34
CA LEU A 657 -1.71 -1.07 19.61
C LEU A 657 -1.76 -1.72 18.23
N LEU A 658 -0.62 -1.78 17.55
CA LEU A 658 -0.48 -2.42 16.25
C LEU A 658 -0.81 -3.91 16.32
N PHE A 659 -0.22 -4.63 17.28
CA PHE A 659 -0.50 -6.04 17.51
C PHE A 659 -1.98 -6.26 17.84
N VAL A 660 -2.54 -5.50 18.79
CA VAL A 660 -3.92 -5.64 19.22
C VAL A 660 -4.88 -5.39 18.06
N LEU A 661 -4.75 -4.27 17.36
CA LEU A 661 -5.68 -3.89 16.28
C LEU A 661 -5.58 -4.81 15.06
N GLY A 662 -4.37 -5.23 14.67
CA GLY A 662 -4.16 -6.13 13.54
C GLY A 662 -4.58 -7.58 13.82
N ALA A 663 -4.43 -8.04 15.07
CA ALA A 663 -4.71 -9.43 15.44
C ALA A 663 -6.12 -9.67 15.99
N THR A 664 -6.86 -8.62 16.40
CA THR A 664 -8.18 -8.76 17.04
C THR A 664 -9.16 -9.56 16.18
N ALA A 665 -9.42 -9.15 14.94
CA ALA A 665 -10.37 -9.84 14.06
C ALA A 665 -9.99 -11.30 13.77
N PRO A 666 -8.75 -11.63 13.35
CA PRO A 666 -8.38 -13.02 13.07
C PRO A 666 -8.34 -13.91 14.33
N ILE A 667 -7.93 -13.38 15.49
CA ILE A 667 -7.93 -14.14 16.75
C ILE A 667 -9.37 -14.35 17.23
N ALA A 668 -10.23 -13.34 17.18
CA ALA A 668 -11.64 -13.46 17.53
C ALA A 668 -12.35 -14.51 16.66
N ALA A 669 -12.00 -14.58 15.37
CA ALA A 669 -12.52 -15.56 14.42
C ALA A 669 -12.14 -17.02 14.72
N LEU A 670 -11.22 -17.27 15.66
CA LEU A 670 -10.89 -18.62 16.16
C LEU A 670 -11.94 -19.17 17.14
N ARG A 671 -12.71 -18.30 17.80
CA ARG A 671 -13.65 -18.68 18.86
C ARG A 671 -15.09 -18.19 18.62
N LEU A 672 -15.25 -17.08 17.90
CA LEU A 672 -16.55 -16.47 17.61
C LEU A 672 -17.05 -16.82 16.21
N ARG A 673 -18.36 -16.59 15.97
CA ARG A 673 -18.92 -16.60 14.61
C ARG A 673 -18.25 -15.51 13.79
N MET A 674 -17.98 -15.77 12.50
CA MET A 674 -17.14 -14.89 11.68
C MET A 674 -17.68 -13.45 11.58
N LEU A 675 -18.99 -13.29 11.39
CA LEU A 675 -19.62 -11.96 11.35
C LEU A 675 -19.45 -11.20 12.68
N LEU A 676 -19.47 -11.91 13.82
CA LEU A 676 -19.21 -11.30 15.12
C LEU A 676 -17.74 -10.92 15.29
N ALA A 677 -16.80 -11.71 14.75
CA ALA A 677 -15.37 -11.39 14.77
C ALA A 677 -15.04 -10.16 13.90
N ILE A 678 -15.64 -10.08 12.71
CA ILE A 678 -15.54 -8.91 11.82
C ILE A 678 -16.16 -7.68 12.48
N GLY A 679 -17.40 -7.80 12.99
CA GLY A 679 -18.08 -6.73 13.70
C GLY A 679 -17.32 -6.25 14.93
N GLY A 680 -16.76 -7.18 15.72
CA GLY A 680 -15.89 -6.87 16.85
C GLY A 680 -14.63 -6.11 16.43
N GLY A 681 -13.99 -6.50 15.31
CA GLY A 681 -12.87 -5.77 14.73
C GLY A 681 -13.23 -4.32 14.38
N VAL A 682 -14.39 -4.09 13.76
CA VAL A 682 -14.89 -2.75 13.43
C VAL A 682 -15.16 -1.92 14.68
N VAL A 683 -15.77 -2.51 15.72
CA VAL A 683 -16.03 -1.83 17.00
C VAL A 683 -14.73 -1.43 17.69
N VAL A 684 -13.73 -2.32 17.73
CA VAL A 684 -12.42 -2.01 18.33
C VAL A 684 -11.69 -0.91 17.54
N LEU A 685 -11.77 -0.94 16.21
CA LEU A 685 -11.20 0.12 15.36
C LEU A 685 -11.88 1.48 15.64
N ALA A 686 -13.21 1.52 15.72
CA ALA A 686 -13.94 2.74 16.04
C ALA A 686 -13.58 3.27 17.45
N ALA A 687 -13.53 2.38 18.44
CA ALA A 687 -13.11 2.72 19.79
C ALA A 687 -11.67 3.26 19.84
N PHE A 688 -10.77 2.70 19.03
CA PHE A 688 -9.40 3.20 18.90
C PHE A 688 -9.34 4.62 18.33
N ILE A 689 -10.08 4.91 17.25
CA ILE A 689 -10.11 6.25 16.65
C ILE A 689 -10.60 7.30 17.66
N VAL A 690 -11.67 6.99 18.39
CA VAL A 690 -12.18 7.86 19.46
C VAL A 690 -11.16 7.99 20.59
N GLY A 691 -10.58 6.87 21.03
CA GLY A 691 -9.55 6.85 22.07
C GLY A 691 -8.30 7.65 21.70
N ALA A 692 -7.88 7.64 20.44
CA ALA A 692 -6.76 8.42 19.95
C ALA A 692 -7.04 9.94 19.99
N GLN A 693 -8.27 10.37 19.71
CA GLN A 693 -8.67 11.77 19.86
C GLN A 693 -8.71 12.19 21.34
N ILE A 694 -9.26 11.34 22.22
CA ILE A 694 -9.27 11.59 23.67
C ILE A 694 -7.83 11.64 24.22
N ALA A 695 -6.95 10.75 23.77
CA ALA A 695 -5.54 10.77 24.15
C ALA A 695 -4.87 12.09 23.73
N PHE A 696 -5.16 12.56 22.52
CA PHE A 696 -4.64 13.84 22.01
C PHE A 696 -5.11 15.03 22.87
N GLN A 697 -6.39 15.07 23.24
CA GLN A 697 -6.93 16.11 24.13
C GLN A 697 -6.26 16.10 25.52
N ASN A 698 -5.79 14.95 25.98
CA ASN A 698 -5.06 14.78 27.25
C ASN A 698 -3.53 14.86 27.10
N GLY A 699 -3.02 15.34 25.97
CA GLY A 699 -1.58 15.58 25.81
C GLY A 699 -0.78 14.44 25.18
N THR A 700 -1.41 13.35 24.75
CA THR A 700 -0.71 12.18 24.16
C THR A 700 -1.03 12.00 22.68
N ILE A 701 0.00 12.12 21.84
CA ILE A 701 -0.09 11.89 20.39
C ILE A 701 0.21 10.41 20.11
N VAL A 702 -0.86 9.62 19.97
CA VAL A 702 -0.80 8.21 19.60
C VAL A 702 -0.69 8.05 18.09
N THR A 703 0.13 7.12 17.61
CA THR A 703 0.21 6.79 16.18
C THR A 703 -1.06 6.09 15.69
N VAL A 704 -1.70 6.54 14.61
CA VAL A 704 -3.00 6.00 14.17
C VAL A 704 -2.99 5.34 12.79
N VAL A 705 -2.15 5.78 11.86
CA VAL A 705 -2.20 5.30 10.48
C VAL A 705 -1.86 3.82 10.39
N TYR A 706 -0.73 3.40 10.99
CA TYR A 706 -0.30 2.00 10.93
C TYR A 706 -1.28 1.06 11.66
N PRO A 707 -1.76 1.36 12.89
CA PRO A 707 -2.73 0.50 13.54
C PRO A 707 -4.10 0.44 12.84
N ILE A 708 -4.58 1.53 12.21
CA ILE A 708 -5.81 1.52 11.40
C ILE A 708 -5.63 0.59 10.20
N LEU A 709 -4.54 0.71 9.45
CA LEU A 709 -4.26 -0.15 8.29
C LEU A 709 -4.13 -1.62 8.69
N ALA A 710 -3.45 -1.90 9.81
CA ALA A 710 -3.36 -3.24 10.36
C ALA A 710 -4.75 -3.81 10.69
N SER A 711 -5.61 -3.01 11.33
CA SER A 711 -6.98 -3.44 11.65
C SER A 711 -7.81 -3.74 10.39
N LEU A 712 -7.80 -2.82 9.41
CA LEU A 712 -8.50 -3.00 8.15
C LEU A 712 -8.00 -4.24 7.39
N ALA A 713 -6.69 -4.45 7.33
CA ALA A 713 -6.10 -5.64 6.73
C ALA A 713 -6.52 -6.91 7.48
N GLY A 714 -6.47 -6.90 8.82
CA GLY A 714 -6.91 -8.02 9.65
C GLY A 714 -8.38 -8.39 9.42
N ILE A 715 -9.26 -7.39 9.33
CA ILE A 715 -10.69 -7.56 9.01
C ILE A 715 -10.86 -8.15 7.60
N LEU A 716 -10.18 -7.59 6.61
CA LEU A 716 -10.26 -8.01 5.21
C LEU A 716 -9.76 -9.45 5.02
N PHE A 717 -8.60 -9.80 5.57
CA PHE A 717 -8.08 -11.17 5.51
C PHE A 717 -9.00 -12.16 6.22
N THR A 718 -9.60 -11.78 7.36
CA THR A 718 -10.57 -12.62 8.06
C THR A 718 -11.80 -12.89 7.17
N GLY A 719 -12.32 -11.86 6.49
CA GLY A 719 -13.42 -12.00 5.54
C GLY A 719 -13.05 -12.84 4.30
N ALA A 720 -11.85 -12.65 3.74
CA ALA A 720 -11.38 -13.43 2.60
C ALA A 720 -11.21 -14.92 2.96
N ILE A 721 -10.61 -15.21 4.12
CA ILE A 721 -10.48 -16.58 4.64
C ILE A 721 -11.86 -17.20 4.82
N HIS A 722 -12.85 -16.44 5.30
CA HIS A 722 -14.23 -16.92 5.39
C HIS A 722 -14.75 -17.35 4.02
N GLY A 723 -14.70 -16.47 3.02
CA GLY A 723 -15.20 -16.74 1.68
C GLY A 723 -14.55 -17.98 1.06
N VAL A 724 -13.22 -18.11 1.19
CA VAL A 724 -12.48 -19.28 0.69
C VAL A 724 -12.89 -20.55 1.42
N THR A 725 -12.98 -20.53 2.75
CA THR A 725 -13.38 -21.72 3.52
C THR A 725 -14.80 -22.17 3.21
N VAL A 726 -15.74 -21.23 3.06
CA VAL A 726 -17.13 -21.52 2.69
C VAL A 726 -17.22 -22.07 1.27
N ALA A 727 -16.45 -21.52 0.32
CA ALA A 727 -16.41 -22.03 -1.04
C ALA A 727 -15.89 -23.48 -1.08
N PHE A 728 -14.81 -23.79 -0.35
CA PHE A 728 -14.30 -25.15 -0.25
C PHE A 728 -15.28 -26.12 0.42
N GLU A 729 -16.00 -25.68 1.45
CA GLU A 729 -17.05 -26.50 2.08
C GLU A 729 -18.19 -26.79 1.10
N ARG A 730 -18.58 -25.80 0.30
CA ARG A 730 -19.62 -25.95 -0.74
C ARG A 730 -19.20 -26.92 -1.84
N GLU A 731 -17.95 -26.83 -2.30
CA GLU A 731 -17.40 -27.73 -3.32
C GLU A 731 -17.26 -29.17 -2.79
N GLN A 732 -16.80 -29.35 -1.54
CA GLN A 732 -16.76 -30.68 -0.93
C GLN A 732 -18.15 -31.29 -0.72
N ALA A 733 -19.15 -30.47 -0.36
CA ALA A 733 -20.53 -30.91 -0.29
C ALA A 733 -21.02 -31.34 -1.67
N ARG A 734 -20.77 -30.55 -2.72
CA ARG A 734 -21.08 -30.89 -4.12
C ARG A 734 -20.47 -32.23 -4.53
N ASP A 735 -19.17 -32.42 -4.30
CA ASP A 735 -18.44 -33.66 -4.63
C ASP A 735 -18.93 -34.89 -3.84
N ALA A 736 -19.41 -34.71 -2.61
CA ALA A 736 -19.96 -35.78 -1.81
C ALA A 736 -21.38 -36.17 -2.29
N PHE A 737 -22.21 -35.18 -2.63
CA PHE A 737 -23.57 -35.39 -3.13
C PHE A 737 -23.60 -35.93 -4.58
N ALA A 738 -22.67 -35.51 -5.44
CA ALA A 738 -22.54 -35.97 -6.82
C ALA A 738 -22.21 -37.47 -6.97
N ARG A 739 -21.83 -38.15 -5.88
CA ARG A 739 -21.62 -39.60 -5.87
C ARG A 739 -22.92 -40.41 -5.75
N PHE A 740 -24.01 -39.75 -5.36
CA PHE A 740 -25.29 -40.42 -5.08
C PHE A 740 -26.41 -39.95 -6.01
N VAL A 741 -26.21 -38.87 -6.77
CA VAL A 741 -27.24 -38.27 -7.62
C VAL A 741 -26.57 -37.63 -8.86
N PRO A 742 -27.19 -37.67 -10.07
CA PRO A 742 -26.66 -37.00 -11.26
C PRO A 742 -26.35 -35.51 -11.06
N GLU A 743 -25.33 -34.98 -11.75
CA GLU A 743 -24.80 -33.62 -11.58
C GLU A 743 -25.89 -32.53 -11.70
N ALA A 744 -26.85 -32.71 -12.61
CA ALA A 744 -27.98 -31.81 -12.81
C ALA A 744 -28.88 -31.66 -11.56
N VAL A 745 -29.01 -32.70 -10.73
CA VAL A 745 -29.80 -32.67 -9.49
C VAL A 745 -29.03 -31.98 -8.37
N VAL A 746 -27.71 -32.20 -8.31
CA VAL A 746 -26.84 -31.58 -7.30
C VAL A 746 -26.82 -30.06 -7.46
N ASP A 747 -26.70 -29.57 -8.70
CA ASP A 747 -26.65 -28.14 -8.97
C ASP A 747 -27.98 -27.43 -8.65
N GLN A 748 -29.11 -28.10 -8.85
CA GLN A 748 -30.43 -27.56 -8.52
C GLN A 748 -30.72 -27.58 -7.01
N VAL A 749 -30.34 -28.66 -6.30
CA VAL A 749 -30.48 -28.76 -4.84
C VAL A 749 -29.54 -27.77 -4.11
N LEU A 750 -28.35 -27.50 -4.65
CA LEU A 750 -27.42 -26.50 -4.12
C LEU A 750 -27.79 -25.05 -4.49
N ALA A 751 -28.68 -24.85 -5.46
CA ALA A 751 -29.23 -23.55 -5.84
C ALA A 751 -30.44 -23.16 -4.96
N ASP A 752 -31.31 -24.11 -4.61
CA ASP A 752 -32.47 -23.92 -3.72
C ASP A 752 -32.15 -24.19 -2.24
N ALA A 753 -31.02 -23.65 -1.77
CA ALA A 753 -30.49 -23.89 -0.42
C ALA A 753 -31.23 -23.17 0.73
N ASP A 754 -32.49 -22.76 0.54
CA ASP A 754 -33.40 -22.38 1.61
C ASP A 754 -34.31 -23.57 1.97
N GLY A 755 -33.71 -24.58 2.61
CA GLY A 755 -34.42 -25.45 3.54
C GLY A 755 -35.40 -26.46 2.95
N VAL A 756 -35.13 -27.06 1.78
CA VAL A 756 -35.84 -28.28 1.38
C VAL A 756 -35.35 -29.44 2.25
N ARG A 757 -36.00 -29.64 3.39
CA ARG A 757 -36.23 -31.02 3.84
C ARG A 757 -36.91 -31.69 2.64
N LEU A 758 -36.26 -32.64 1.97
CA LEU A 758 -36.90 -33.53 1.00
C LEU A 758 -37.96 -34.35 1.77
N GLY A 759 -39.04 -33.67 2.17
CA GLY A 759 -40.26 -34.30 2.68
C GLY A 759 -40.85 -35.13 1.56
N GLY A 760 -41.57 -36.20 1.93
CA GLY A 760 -42.13 -37.14 0.96
C GLY A 760 -42.94 -36.41 -0.11
N VAL A 761 -42.46 -36.40 -1.35
CA VAL A 761 -43.18 -35.88 -2.52
C VAL A 761 -43.86 -37.07 -3.18
N ARG A 762 -45.16 -36.92 -3.47
CA ARG A 762 -45.90 -37.89 -4.26
C ARG A 762 -45.80 -37.50 -5.74
N GLY A 763 -45.31 -38.41 -6.57
CA GLY A 763 -45.14 -38.19 -8.00
C GLY A 763 -45.34 -39.48 -8.80
N GLU A 764 -45.52 -39.33 -10.11
CA GLU A 764 -45.47 -40.45 -11.06
C GLU A 764 -44.01 -40.76 -11.39
N ALA A 765 -43.63 -42.02 -11.32
CA ALA A 765 -42.27 -42.47 -11.59
C ALA A 765 -42.25 -43.92 -12.11
N THR A 766 -41.14 -44.32 -12.70
CA THR A 766 -40.86 -45.74 -12.99
C THR A 766 -39.83 -46.26 -12.02
N VAL A 767 -40.17 -47.33 -11.32
CA VAL A 767 -39.25 -48.01 -10.39
C VAL A 767 -38.64 -49.22 -11.08
N MET A 768 -37.34 -49.36 -10.92
CA MET A 768 -36.53 -50.47 -11.42
C MET A 768 -35.94 -51.23 -10.23
N PHE A 769 -36.08 -52.55 -10.28
CA PHE A 769 -35.28 -53.47 -9.47
C PHE A 769 -34.50 -54.38 -10.41
N SER A 770 -33.24 -54.66 -10.07
CA SER A 770 -32.47 -55.71 -10.71
C SER A 770 -31.77 -56.59 -9.68
N ASP A 771 -31.51 -57.84 -10.03
CA ASP A 771 -30.80 -58.83 -9.18
C ASP A 771 -29.98 -59.79 -10.05
N LEU A 772 -28.83 -60.22 -9.55
CA LEU A 772 -27.92 -61.09 -10.30
C LEU A 772 -28.21 -62.57 -9.99
N ARG A 773 -28.66 -63.33 -10.98
CA ARG A 773 -29.12 -64.72 -10.74
C ARG A 773 -27.95 -65.64 -10.43
N GLY A 774 -28.01 -66.31 -9.29
CA GLY A 774 -27.00 -67.29 -8.87
C GLY A 774 -25.76 -66.68 -8.24
N PHE A 775 -25.70 -65.36 -8.04
CA PHE A 775 -24.55 -64.69 -7.45
C PHE A 775 -24.32 -65.09 -5.98
N THR A 776 -25.39 -65.32 -5.21
CA THR A 776 -25.26 -65.79 -3.82
C THR A 776 -24.47 -67.10 -3.74
N SER A 777 -24.80 -68.10 -4.57
CA SER A 777 -24.07 -69.37 -4.64
C SER A 777 -22.62 -69.20 -5.13
N PHE A 778 -22.38 -68.24 -6.01
CA PHE A 778 -21.03 -67.87 -6.44
C PHE A 778 -20.21 -67.23 -5.31
N SER A 779 -20.83 -66.40 -4.47
CA SER A 779 -20.16 -65.73 -3.35
C SER A 779 -19.73 -66.69 -2.22
N GLU A 780 -20.37 -67.86 -2.11
CA GLU A 780 -20.05 -68.89 -1.13
C GLU A 780 -18.82 -69.74 -1.51
N THR A 781 -18.42 -69.74 -2.79
CA THR A 781 -17.39 -70.65 -3.33
C THR A 781 -16.05 -69.98 -3.64
N LEU A 782 -15.94 -68.65 -3.49
CA LEU A 782 -14.76 -67.86 -3.85
C LEU A 782 -14.16 -67.09 -2.67
N GLU A 783 -12.88 -66.72 -2.83
CA GLU A 783 -12.18 -65.86 -1.87
C GLU A 783 -12.85 -64.45 -1.80
N PRO A 784 -13.01 -63.86 -0.59
CA PRO A 784 -13.75 -62.61 -0.40
C PRO A 784 -13.27 -61.45 -1.28
N GLU A 785 -11.97 -61.33 -1.52
CA GLU A 785 -11.41 -60.26 -2.37
C GLU A 785 -11.92 -60.35 -3.82
N ARG A 786 -12.06 -61.56 -4.36
CA ARG A 786 -12.53 -61.78 -5.73
C ARG A 786 -14.03 -61.58 -5.84
N VAL A 787 -14.79 -62.01 -4.84
CA VAL A 787 -16.24 -61.74 -4.76
C VAL A 787 -16.50 -60.23 -4.75
N ILE A 788 -15.74 -59.48 -3.93
CA ILE A 788 -15.85 -58.02 -3.84
C ILE A 788 -15.43 -57.33 -5.15
N GLU A 789 -14.38 -57.80 -5.81
CA GLU A 789 -13.94 -57.27 -7.10
C GLU A 789 -15.01 -57.46 -8.19
N SER A 790 -15.56 -58.67 -8.32
CA SER A 790 -16.63 -58.98 -9.27
C SER A 790 -17.91 -58.20 -8.97
N LEU A 791 -18.30 -58.09 -7.70
CA LEU A 791 -19.48 -57.32 -7.29
C LEU A 791 -19.32 -55.83 -7.61
N ASN A 792 -18.18 -55.23 -7.25
CA ASN A 792 -17.94 -53.81 -7.53
C ASN A 792 -17.92 -53.52 -9.03
N ARG A 793 -17.35 -54.41 -9.84
CA ARG A 793 -17.35 -54.25 -11.31
C ARG A 793 -18.77 -54.31 -11.86
N TYR A 794 -19.54 -55.33 -11.48
CA TYR A 794 -20.95 -55.45 -11.88
C TYR A 794 -21.77 -54.23 -11.48
N LEU A 795 -21.74 -53.84 -10.20
CA LEU A 795 -22.48 -52.69 -9.69
C LEU A 795 -22.07 -51.39 -10.40
N THR A 796 -20.80 -51.23 -10.78
CA THR A 796 -20.32 -50.06 -11.54
C THR A 796 -20.97 -50.00 -12.92
N GLU A 797 -20.87 -51.08 -13.71
CA GLU A 797 -21.41 -51.13 -15.08
C GLU A 797 -22.93 -50.89 -15.11
N MET A 798 -23.65 -51.49 -14.16
CA MET A 798 -25.11 -51.35 -14.07
C MET A 798 -25.52 -49.95 -13.59
N SER A 799 -24.79 -49.38 -12.63
CA SER A 799 -25.09 -48.04 -12.13
C SER A 799 -24.80 -46.96 -13.18
N GLU A 800 -23.75 -47.13 -13.97
CA GLU A 800 -23.47 -46.23 -15.11
C GLU A 800 -24.62 -46.27 -16.12
N ALA A 801 -25.12 -47.45 -16.51
CA ALA A 801 -26.30 -47.55 -17.37
C ALA A 801 -27.51 -46.80 -16.77
N ILE A 802 -27.80 -46.96 -15.48
CA ILE A 802 -28.92 -46.25 -14.84
C ILE A 802 -28.72 -44.73 -14.86
N LEU A 803 -27.52 -44.25 -14.52
CA LEU A 803 -27.21 -42.82 -14.43
C LEU A 803 -27.14 -42.14 -15.81
N ASP A 804 -26.58 -42.81 -16.82
CA ASP A 804 -26.45 -42.32 -18.20
C ASP A 804 -27.82 -42.02 -18.84
N HIS A 805 -28.84 -42.78 -18.46
CA HIS A 805 -30.23 -42.58 -18.90
C HIS A 805 -31.04 -41.66 -17.99
N GLY A 806 -30.43 -41.08 -16.96
CA GLY A 806 -31.04 -40.09 -16.07
C GLY A 806 -31.83 -40.70 -14.90
N GLY A 807 -31.58 -41.96 -14.55
CA GLY A 807 -32.13 -42.59 -13.37
C GLY A 807 -31.47 -42.12 -12.08
N THR A 808 -32.20 -42.20 -10.97
CA THR A 808 -31.66 -41.98 -9.62
C THR A 808 -31.44 -43.33 -8.95
N LEU A 809 -30.19 -43.64 -8.63
CA LEU A 809 -29.82 -44.83 -7.86
C LEU A 809 -30.27 -44.65 -6.41
N VAL A 810 -31.13 -45.55 -5.92
CA VAL A 810 -31.70 -45.46 -4.56
C VAL A 810 -30.88 -46.26 -3.56
N ALA A 811 -30.60 -47.53 -3.86
CA ALA A 811 -29.85 -48.41 -2.97
C ALA A 811 -29.24 -49.61 -3.70
N TYR A 812 -28.14 -50.11 -3.15
CA TYR A 812 -27.63 -51.46 -3.41
C TYR A 812 -28.19 -52.43 -2.36
N MET A 813 -28.71 -53.56 -2.79
CA MET A 813 -29.34 -54.58 -1.96
C MET A 813 -28.58 -55.91 -2.09
N GLY A 814 -27.29 -55.90 -1.71
CA GLY A 814 -26.38 -57.00 -2.02
C GLY A 814 -25.89 -56.90 -3.46
N ASP A 815 -26.23 -57.87 -4.28
CA ASP A 815 -26.10 -57.86 -5.74
C ASP A 815 -27.31 -57.25 -6.46
N GLY A 816 -28.36 -56.88 -5.71
CA GLY A 816 -29.51 -56.18 -6.26
C GLY A 816 -29.33 -54.66 -6.36
N ILE A 817 -30.00 -54.03 -7.32
CA ILE A 817 -30.03 -52.57 -7.51
C ILE A 817 -31.47 -52.08 -7.50
N MET A 818 -31.73 -51.00 -6.75
CA MET A 818 -32.98 -50.25 -6.81
C MET A 818 -32.72 -48.87 -7.43
N ALA A 819 -33.49 -48.53 -8.46
CA ALA A 819 -33.43 -47.22 -9.11
C ALA A 819 -34.81 -46.65 -9.44
N VAL A 820 -34.89 -45.33 -9.57
CA VAL A 820 -36.14 -44.61 -9.85
C VAL A 820 -35.90 -43.58 -10.95
N PHE A 821 -36.80 -43.54 -11.92
CA PHE A 821 -36.83 -42.58 -13.01
C PHE A 821 -38.06 -41.67 -12.84
N GLY A 822 -37.88 -40.35 -12.99
CA GLY A 822 -38.94 -39.36 -12.73
C GLY A 822 -39.03 -38.84 -11.28
N ALA A 823 -38.12 -39.24 -10.38
CA ALA A 823 -37.97 -38.66 -9.04
C ALA A 823 -36.48 -38.65 -8.60
N PRO A 824 -35.99 -37.64 -7.85
CA PRO A 824 -36.73 -36.48 -7.31
C PRO A 824 -37.06 -35.42 -8.36
N LEU A 825 -36.38 -35.43 -9.49
CA LEU A 825 -36.70 -34.56 -10.62
C LEU A 825 -37.76 -35.20 -11.49
N LYS A 826 -38.84 -34.45 -11.76
CA LYS A 826 -39.90 -34.88 -12.67
C LYS A 826 -39.33 -35.03 -14.09
N GLN A 827 -39.50 -36.21 -14.67
CA GLN A 827 -39.17 -36.52 -16.06
C GLN A 827 -40.44 -36.99 -16.74
N GLU A 828 -40.83 -36.40 -17.88
CA GLU A 828 -42.05 -36.80 -18.58
C GLU A 828 -41.87 -38.13 -19.35
N ASP A 829 -40.64 -38.44 -19.75
CA ASP A 829 -40.21 -39.65 -20.47
C ASP A 829 -39.64 -40.73 -19.52
N HIS A 830 -40.05 -40.73 -18.24
CA HIS A 830 -39.46 -41.58 -17.21
C HIS A 830 -39.55 -43.09 -17.50
N ALA A 831 -40.63 -43.54 -18.15
CA ALA A 831 -40.79 -44.94 -18.54
C ALA A 831 -39.88 -45.33 -19.72
N ASP A 832 -39.72 -44.43 -20.70
CA ASP A 832 -38.83 -44.65 -21.85
C ASP A 832 -37.36 -44.75 -21.39
N ARG A 833 -36.93 -43.85 -20.49
CA ARG A 833 -35.59 -43.87 -19.89
C ARG A 833 -35.31 -45.15 -19.11
N ALA A 834 -36.28 -45.60 -18.31
CA ALA A 834 -36.14 -46.83 -17.55
C ALA A 834 -36.01 -48.07 -18.45
N LEU A 835 -36.73 -48.10 -19.58
CA LEU A 835 -36.62 -49.17 -20.56
C LEU A 835 -35.26 -49.14 -21.29
N GLU A 836 -34.79 -47.98 -21.73
CA GLU A 836 -33.47 -47.86 -22.35
C GLU A 836 -32.34 -48.21 -21.37
N ALA A 837 -32.45 -47.80 -20.11
CA ALA A 837 -31.52 -48.21 -19.06
C ALA A 837 -31.51 -49.73 -18.88
N ALA A 838 -32.68 -50.38 -18.86
CA ALA A 838 -32.76 -51.84 -18.78
C ALA A 838 -32.10 -52.53 -19.99
N ARG A 839 -32.29 -51.99 -21.20
CA ARG A 839 -31.63 -52.51 -22.42
C ARG A 839 -30.11 -52.35 -22.35
N ASP A 840 -29.63 -51.19 -21.94
CA ASP A 840 -28.20 -50.92 -21.77
C ASP A 840 -27.59 -51.82 -20.69
N MET A 841 -28.26 -52.01 -19.55
CA MET A 841 -27.83 -52.95 -18.51
C MET A 841 -27.71 -54.39 -19.04
N LEU A 842 -28.67 -54.86 -19.85
CA LEU A 842 -28.59 -56.17 -20.48
C LEU A 842 -27.43 -56.26 -21.48
N SER A 843 -27.17 -55.19 -22.25
CA SER A 843 -26.02 -55.15 -23.17
C SER A 843 -24.67 -55.12 -22.44
N ARG A 844 -24.55 -54.36 -21.35
CA ARG A 844 -23.32 -54.29 -20.53
C ARG A 844 -23.05 -55.58 -19.76
N MET A 845 -24.10 -56.34 -19.44
CA MET A 845 -23.98 -57.67 -18.86
C MET A 845 -23.14 -58.62 -19.73
N ASP A 846 -23.25 -58.53 -21.05
CA ASP A 846 -22.44 -59.35 -21.97
C ASP A 846 -20.94 -59.04 -21.83
N GLY A 847 -20.60 -57.76 -21.67
CA GLY A 847 -19.23 -57.31 -21.41
C GLY A 847 -18.70 -57.79 -20.06
N PHE A 848 -19.51 -57.67 -19.00
CA PHE A 848 -19.16 -58.20 -17.67
C PHE A 848 -18.95 -59.71 -17.68
N ASN A 849 -19.82 -60.45 -18.38
CA ASN A 849 -19.68 -61.90 -18.56
C ASN A 849 -18.44 -62.27 -19.39
N GLY A 850 -18.07 -61.47 -20.38
CA GLY A 850 -16.81 -61.62 -21.12
C GLY A 850 -15.59 -61.52 -20.20
N TRP A 851 -15.57 -60.49 -19.35
CA TRP A 851 -14.51 -60.30 -18.36
C TRP A 851 -14.44 -61.46 -17.35
N LEU A 852 -15.57 -61.95 -16.85
CA LEU A 852 -15.60 -63.11 -15.94
C LEU A 852 -14.97 -64.37 -16.56
N ARG A 853 -15.25 -64.62 -17.85
CA ARG A 853 -14.65 -65.74 -18.59
C ARG A 853 -13.16 -65.56 -18.81
N GLU A 854 -12.72 -64.35 -19.16
CA GLU A 854 -11.29 -64.03 -19.31
C GLU A 854 -10.51 -64.24 -18.01
N GLN A 855 -11.12 -63.90 -16.87
CA GLN A 855 -10.53 -64.12 -15.55
C GLN A 855 -10.71 -65.56 -15.02
N SER A 856 -11.36 -66.44 -15.78
CA SER A 856 -11.67 -67.82 -15.39
C SER A 856 -12.44 -67.91 -14.05
N LEU A 857 -13.31 -66.93 -13.78
CA LEU A 857 -14.08 -66.83 -12.53
C LEU A 857 -15.45 -67.52 -12.63
N HIS A 858 -16.16 -67.36 -13.74
CA HIS A 858 -17.50 -67.93 -13.96
C HIS A 858 -17.85 -67.93 -15.45
N ASP A 859 -18.74 -68.83 -15.89
CA ASP A 859 -19.14 -68.93 -17.32
C ASP A 859 -20.08 -67.80 -17.77
N GLY A 860 -20.67 -67.10 -16.80
CA GLY A 860 -21.50 -65.91 -16.98
C GLY A 860 -22.75 -65.92 -16.10
N PHE A 861 -23.28 -64.75 -15.79
CA PHE A 861 -24.52 -64.58 -15.05
C PHE A 861 -25.64 -64.09 -15.96
N LYS A 862 -26.88 -64.36 -15.53
CA LYS A 862 -28.07 -63.70 -16.04
C LYS A 862 -28.59 -62.74 -14.97
N MET A 863 -29.33 -61.72 -15.38
CA MET A 863 -29.92 -60.75 -14.48
C MET A 863 -31.44 -60.76 -14.61
N GLY A 864 -32.12 -60.56 -13.49
CA GLY A 864 -33.53 -60.21 -13.48
C GLY A 864 -33.67 -58.70 -13.43
N ILE A 865 -34.56 -58.11 -14.22
CA ILE A 865 -34.95 -56.70 -14.16
C ILE A 865 -36.48 -56.62 -14.11
N GLY A 866 -37.02 -55.87 -13.15
CA GLY A 866 -38.44 -55.59 -13.01
C GLY A 866 -38.72 -54.10 -13.12
N LEU A 867 -39.59 -53.71 -14.06
CA LEU A 867 -40.03 -52.32 -14.27
C LEU A 867 -41.52 -52.15 -14.00
N ASN A 868 -41.87 -51.18 -13.15
CA ASN A 868 -43.25 -50.81 -12.92
C ASN A 868 -43.41 -49.28 -12.80
N SER A 869 -44.42 -48.74 -13.48
CA SER A 869 -44.75 -47.31 -13.52
C SER A 869 -46.03 -47.04 -12.75
N GLY A 870 -46.05 -45.94 -12.02
CA GLY A 870 -47.20 -45.49 -11.26
C GLY A 870 -46.83 -44.49 -10.17
N PRO A 871 -47.80 -44.14 -9.29
CA PRO A 871 -47.56 -43.18 -8.23
C PRO A 871 -46.61 -43.77 -7.19
N VAL A 872 -45.57 -43.01 -6.83
CA VAL A 872 -44.62 -43.30 -5.76
C VAL A 872 -44.58 -42.14 -4.77
N MET A 873 -44.22 -42.42 -3.53
CA MET A 873 -43.84 -41.41 -2.56
C MET A 873 -42.33 -41.48 -2.37
N SER A 874 -41.60 -40.45 -2.81
CA SER A 874 -40.15 -40.40 -2.66
C SER A 874 -39.72 -39.32 -1.66
N GLY A 875 -38.71 -39.62 -0.85
CA GLY A 875 -38.21 -38.69 0.15
C GLY A 875 -37.23 -39.34 1.12
N ASN A 876 -36.74 -38.55 2.08
CA ASN A 876 -35.83 -39.06 3.11
C ASN A 876 -36.61 -39.80 4.20
N VAL A 877 -36.33 -41.09 4.38
CA VAL A 877 -36.95 -41.96 5.39
C VAL A 877 -35.85 -42.46 6.33
N GLY A 878 -36.10 -42.42 7.64
CA GLY A 878 -35.13 -42.89 8.65
C GLY A 878 -35.21 -42.14 9.98
N SER A 879 -34.17 -42.30 10.80
CA SER A 879 -34.02 -41.62 12.09
C SER A 879 -33.19 -40.34 11.97
N GLU A 880 -33.20 -39.47 12.98
CA GLU A 880 -32.38 -38.23 13.00
C GLU A 880 -30.87 -38.47 12.77
N ARG A 881 -30.39 -39.70 13.04
CA ARG A 881 -28.97 -40.07 12.91
C ARG A 881 -28.66 -40.79 11.60
N ARG A 882 -29.67 -41.24 10.84
CA ARG A 882 -29.53 -41.97 9.58
C ARG A 882 -30.80 -41.81 8.75
N LEU A 883 -30.72 -40.99 7.71
CA LEU A 883 -31.75 -40.77 6.71
C LEU A 883 -31.28 -41.39 5.39
N GLU A 884 -32.16 -42.13 4.72
CA GLU A 884 -31.94 -42.69 3.39
C GLU A 884 -33.03 -42.16 2.44
N TYR A 885 -32.63 -41.69 1.25
CA TYR A 885 -33.59 -41.33 0.21
C TYR A 885 -34.16 -42.63 -0.37
N THR A 886 -35.49 -42.76 -0.41
CA THR A 886 -36.13 -43.96 -0.95
C THR A 886 -37.46 -43.62 -1.60
N ALA A 887 -38.00 -44.57 -2.39
CA ALA A 887 -39.32 -44.49 -2.98
C ALA A 887 -40.21 -45.60 -2.44
N LEU A 888 -41.32 -45.24 -1.78
CA LEU A 888 -42.27 -46.15 -1.17
C LEU A 888 -43.59 -46.15 -1.93
N GLY A 889 -44.24 -47.32 -1.96
CA GLY A 889 -45.57 -47.47 -2.53
C GLY A 889 -45.79 -48.84 -3.17
N ASP A 890 -47.02 -49.07 -3.58
CA ASP A 890 -47.41 -50.29 -4.31
C ASP A 890 -46.63 -50.44 -5.63
N THR A 891 -46.28 -49.31 -6.25
CA THR A 891 -45.47 -49.27 -7.47
C THR A 891 -44.08 -49.87 -7.27
N THR A 892 -43.39 -49.49 -6.19
CA THR A 892 -42.08 -50.04 -5.79
C THR A 892 -42.16 -51.53 -5.50
N ASN A 893 -43.14 -51.94 -4.68
CA ASN A 893 -43.32 -53.35 -4.31
C ASN A 893 -43.62 -54.23 -5.52
N THR A 894 -44.37 -53.70 -6.49
CA THR A 894 -44.69 -54.42 -7.73
C THR A 894 -43.44 -54.59 -8.59
N ALA A 895 -42.62 -53.55 -8.77
CA ALA A 895 -41.34 -53.66 -9.52
C ALA A 895 -40.41 -54.73 -8.93
N ALA A 896 -40.23 -54.76 -7.60
CA ALA A 896 -39.42 -55.78 -6.93
C ALA A 896 -39.95 -57.20 -7.15
N ARG A 897 -41.27 -57.38 -7.21
CA ARG A 897 -41.89 -58.68 -7.49
C ARG A 897 -41.73 -59.09 -8.95
N LEU A 898 -41.84 -58.14 -9.87
CA LEU A 898 -41.60 -58.40 -11.29
C LEU A 898 -40.17 -58.88 -11.53
N GLU A 899 -39.18 -58.26 -10.89
CA GLU A 899 -37.80 -58.75 -10.90
C GLU A 899 -37.75 -60.22 -10.41
N GLY A 900 -38.29 -60.49 -9.21
CA GLY A 900 -38.25 -61.82 -8.61
C GLY A 900 -38.98 -62.89 -9.44
N MET A 901 -40.01 -62.51 -10.18
CA MET A 901 -40.72 -63.39 -11.11
C MET A 901 -39.90 -63.82 -12.32
N THR A 902 -38.83 -63.09 -12.65
CA THR A 902 -37.92 -63.48 -13.72
C THR A 902 -37.12 -64.75 -13.36
N LYS A 903 -37.03 -65.10 -12.07
CA LYS A 903 -36.29 -66.29 -11.60
C LYS A 903 -36.95 -67.57 -12.11
N GLY A 904 -36.14 -68.47 -12.66
CA GLY A 904 -36.62 -69.73 -13.26
C GLY A 904 -37.24 -69.60 -14.65
N THR A 905 -37.25 -68.40 -15.25
CA THR A 905 -37.75 -68.16 -16.62
C THR A 905 -36.61 -67.74 -17.57
N PRO A 906 -36.75 -67.93 -18.90
CA PRO A 906 -35.74 -67.48 -19.86
C PRO A 906 -35.65 -65.94 -19.97
N HIS A 907 -36.68 -65.22 -19.54
CA HIS A 907 -36.77 -63.76 -19.67
C HIS A 907 -35.97 -63.04 -18.60
N GLN A 908 -35.14 -62.07 -18.99
CA GLN A 908 -34.32 -61.26 -18.08
C GLN A 908 -34.97 -59.93 -17.70
N LEU A 909 -36.04 -59.52 -18.38
CA LEU A 909 -36.75 -58.26 -18.13
C LEU A 909 -38.26 -58.51 -18.10
N TYR A 910 -38.91 -58.11 -17.01
CA TYR A 910 -40.36 -57.98 -16.95
C TYR A 910 -40.80 -56.54 -16.75
N ILE A 911 -41.79 -56.16 -17.54
CA ILE A 911 -42.39 -54.83 -17.54
C ILE A 911 -43.88 -55.00 -17.28
N SER A 912 -44.40 -54.21 -16.34
CA SER A 912 -45.84 -54.12 -16.08
C SER A 912 -46.60 -53.53 -17.27
N ASP A 913 -47.88 -53.87 -17.39
CA ASP A 913 -48.77 -53.23 -18.37
C ASP A 913 -48.83 -51.70 -18.19
N THR A 914 -48.78 -51.21 -16.94
CA THR A 914 -48.76 -49.76 -16.68
C THR A 914 -47.50 -49.09 -17.21
N THR A 915 -46.33 -49.73 -17.10
CA THR A 915 -45.11 -49.21 -17.74
C THR A 915 -45.23 -49.22 -19.25
N LYS A 916 -45.75 -50.29 -19.87
CA LYS A 916 -45.95 -50.36 -21.32
C LYS A 916 -46.89 -49.25 -21.83
N GLN A 917 -47.96 -48.95 -21.10
CA GLN A 917 -48.89 -47.85 -21.40
C GLN A 917 -48.27 -46.46 -21.20
N THR A 918 -47.27 -46.33 -20.33
CA THR A 918 -46.60 -45.04 -20.03
C THR A 918 -45.48 -44.71 -21.02
N LEU A 919 -45.03 -45.67 -21.84
CA LEU A 919 -44.02 -45.41 -22.87
C LEU A 919 -44.54 -44.39 -23.88
N THR A 920 -43.75 -43.35 -24.15
CA THR A 920 -44.06 -42.34 -25.17
C THR A 920 -43.54 -42.76 -26.55
N ARG A 921 -42.56 -43.67 -26.60
CA ARG A 921 -41.97 -44.21 -27.84
C ARG A 921 -42.51 -45.60 -28.15
N PRO A 922 -42.70 -45.95 -29.44
CA PRO A 922 -43.03 -47.31 -29.83
C PRO A 922 -41.90 -48.27 -29.44
N ALA A 923 -42.28 -49.40 -28.84
CA ALA A 923 -41.36 -50.47 -28.43
C ALA A 923 -41.87 -51.78 -29.02
N ASP A 924 -41.49 -52.04 -30.28
CA ASP A 924 -41.94 -53.14 -31.14
C ASP A 924 -41.28 -54.49 -30.80
N ASP A 925 -40.23 -54.44 -29.99
CA ASP A 925 -39.49 -55.58 -29.45
C ASP A 925 -40.11 -56.16 -28.18
N LEU A 926 -41.16 -55.54 -27.63
CA LEU A 926 -41.87 -56.05 -26.45
C LEU A 926 -43.02 -56.99 -26.83
N VAL A 927 -43.04 -58.18 -26.24
CA VAL A 927 -44.07 -59.20 -26.40
C VAL A 927 -44.78 -59.49 -25.08
N ALA A 928 -46.09 -59.76 -25.15
CA ALA A 928 -46.86 -60.15 -23.98
C ALA A 928 -46.53 -61.61 -23.59
N VAL A 929 -46.09 -61.82 -22.35
CA VAL A 929 -45.66 -63.14 -21.84
C VAL A 929 -46.79 -63.86 -21.10
N GLY A 930 -47.74 -63.11 -20.53
CA GLY A 930 -48.94 -63.66 -19.90
C GLY A 930 -49.45 -62.83 -18.73
N GLU A 931 -50.57 -63.25 -18.16
CA GLU A 931 -51.14 -62.67 -16.94
C GLU A 931 -50.60 -63.38 -15.70
N ALA A 932 -50.06 -62.62 -14.75
CA ALA A 932 -49.53 -63.15 -13.50
C ALA A 932 -50.30 -62.66 -12.28
N GLU A 933 -50.51 -63.56 -11.32
CA GLU A 933 -50.99 -63.21 -9.99
C GLU A 933 -49.84 -62.66 -9.13
N VAL A 934 -49.83 -61.35 -8.93
CA VAL A 934 -48.88 -60.71 -8.01
C VAL A 934 -49.45 -60.82 -6.59
N ARG A 935 -48.84 -61.68 -5.76
CA ARG A 935 -49.26 -61.97 -4.38
C ARG A 935 -49.59 -60.68 -3.59
N GLY A 936 -50.87 -60.49 -3.23
CA GLY A 936 -51.35 -59.30 -2.52
C GLY A 936 -52.16 -58.30 -3.36
N ARG A 937 -52.35 -58.55 -4.66
CA ARG A 937 -53.35 -57.88 -5.50
C ARG A 937 -54.48 -58.86 -5.88
N LYS A 938 -55.71 -58.36 -6.03
CA LYS A 938 -56.88 -59.16 -6.48
C LYS A 938 -56.98 -59.29 -8.00
N ALA A 939 -56.24 -58.48 -8.77
CA ALA A 939 -56.27 -58.45 -10.23
C ALA A 939 -54.95 -58.99 -10.79
N LYS A 940 -55.04 -59.82 -11.83
CA LYS A 940 -53.88 -60.29 -12.59
C LYS A 940 -53.25 -59.12 -13.35
N VAL A 941 -51.92 -59.09 -13.42
CA VAL A 941 -51.17 -58.05 -14.16
C VAL A 941 -50.63 -58.69 -15.44
N LEU A 942 -50.93 -58.08 -16.59
CA LEU A 942 -50.34 -58.47 -17.86
C LEU A 942 -48.85 -58.07 -17.88
N LEU A 943 -47.99 -59.03 -18.22
CA LEU A 943 -46.55 -58.85 -18.25
C LEU A 943 -46.01 -58.81 -19.67
N TRP A 944 -45.06 -57.90 -19.89
CA TRP A 944 -44.34 -57.73 -21.14
C TRP A 944 -42.85 -58.02 -20.93
N SER A 945 -42.20 -58.63 -21.92
CA SER A 945 -40.75 -58.87 -21.97
C SER A 945 -40.22 -58.54 -23.36
N LEU A 946 -38.91 -58.41 -23.50
CA LEU A 946 -38.24 -58.38 -24.80
C LEU A 946 -38.44 -59.71 -25.54
N LYS A 947 -38.61 -59.65 -26.85
CA LYS A 947 -38.70 -60.80 -27.76
C LYS A 947 -37.37 -61.57 -27.72
N ASP A 948 -37.43 -62.86 -27.38
CA ASP A 948 -36.23 -63.69 -27.27
C ASP A 948 -35.44 -63.69 -28.59
N ALA A 949 -34.12 -63.53 -28.51
CA ALA A 949 -33.23 -63.86 -29.61
C ALA A 949 -33.21 -65.39 -29.78
N PRO A 950 -33.24 -65.94 -31.02
CA PRO A 950 -33.18 -67.39 -31.22
C PRO A 950 -31.89 -67.96 -30.61
N PRO A 951 -31.94 -69.16 -30.00
CA PRO A 951 -30.77 -69.77 -29.38
C PRO A 951 -29.65 -69.96 -30.42
N ALA A 952 -28.41 -69.71 -30.01
CA ALA A 952 -27.24 -70.06 -30.81
C ALA A 952 -27.23 -71.59 -31.06
N PRO A 953 -26.86 -72.07 -32.26
CA PRO A 953 -26.94 -73.49 -32.57
C PRO A 953 -25.95 -74.28 -31.71
N GLY A 954 -26.44 -74.97 -30.68
CA GLY A 954 -25.61 -75.85 -29.83
C GLY A 954 -26.19 -76.27 -28.48
N GLU A 955 -27.19 -75.57 -27.92
CA GLU A 955 -27.76 -75.95 -26.61
C GLU A 955 -28.96 -76.90 -26.76
N GLN A 956 -28.81 -78.15 -26.29
CA GLN A 956 -29.91 -79.09 -26.12
C GLN A 956 -30.67 -78.80 -24.82
N PRO A 957 -32.01 -78.90 -24.81
CA PRO A 957 -32.81 -78.68 -23.60
C PRO A 957 -32.69 -79.87 -22.62
N ALA A 958 -32.54 -79.57 -21.33
CA ALA A 958 -32.63 -80.55 -20.24
C ALA A 958 -34.09 -80.96 -19.97
N PRO A 959 -34.36 -82.20 -19.53
CA PRO A 959 -35.72 -82.75 -19.49
C PRO A 959 -36.56 -82.24 -18.30
N GLU A 960 -37.87 -82.15 -18.55
CA GLU A 960 -38.93 -81.75 -17.62
C GLU A 960 -38.94 -82.59 -16.33
N ALA A 961 -38.88 -81.91 -15.17
CA ALA A 961 -39.21 -82.50 -13.89
C ALA A 961 -40.67 -82.19 -13.54
N THR A 962 -41.48 -83.24 -13.51
CA THR A 962 -42.88 -83.27 -13.08
C THR A 962 -42.99 -82.86 -11.61
N ILE A 963 -43.86 -81.91 -11.28
CA ILE A 963 -44.28 -81.60 -9.91
C ILE A 963 -45.74 -82.07 -9.78
N GLU A 964 -45.97 -83.13 -8.99
CA GLU A 964 -47.29 -83.49 -8.47
C GLU A 964 -47.58 -82.70 -7.18
N ALA A 965 -48.78 -82.10 -7.16
CA ALA A 965 -49.63 -81.60 -6.06
C ALA A 965 -49.04 -80.72 -4.94
#